data_AF-A0A963LFK6-F1
#
_entry.id   AF-A0A963LFK6-F1
#
_cell.length_a   1.000
_cell.length_b   1.000
_cell.length_c   1.000
_cell.angle_alpha   90.00
_cell.angle_beta   90.00
_cell.angle_gamma   90.00
#
_symmetry.space_group_name_H-M   'P 1'
#
loop_
_entity.id
_entity.type
_entity.pdbx_description
1 polymer ?
#
loop_
_entity_poly.entity_id
_entity_poly.type
_entity_poly.pdbx_seq_one_letter_code
_entity_poly.pdbx_strand_id
1 'polypeptide(L)'
;MRRVWLVCVGLLLLIAAGGAWAQEVKPKPPSVGDMKVFLPPQMQLPGQATPMPAPVPSAALPDLRGKTCDQAQAELRRLHVALIECRPGVSRIPYPVGTINAQSVPPGTPIARVEGLRATFEPGPAADTEETPTTRNQGGNPAAGAAAAAILDAIIKGSVKADPEVRPDRPGLPDLRGMTCDEARAALRPLRIALGECLPGPALGRVAAGTINAQSYPPGTIASQVRGLRVRLEPAPPPPPPQTPAEPAPVLPDLRGMTCDQARLALRPLRVALSACLRGQALAKYPAGTINAQSDAPGTPASRVDALRVWIEPVPARPPPEPQRLLPELRGMTCTQAARTLDALGLKYAGCAIGAEVDGARPGRVNWQSLAAGTALPLAGPLVLRVQPAPTVVVPALIGLGEAQAASALANRKLQARASGPAAREGRRVLSQSPAAGTRVAPGSAVEIGLGLSVPRLLGLDCAAARERAAAYGHAQFECEARPAASPGGAIGRVFEQTPVAGGAAVPAPAPTRVVVWAAETVTVPDVRERPLDEAIGAVEAAKLVAQPDQRQGERIVAQQSPAPGSVVDAGSAVRLDTREVIEVPDVVGQALGAAQSTLRQARLRDAADANDDAENRIVQSQVPAAHARVAADSEVQLSTKRFATVPDLVDRTCAEARAEVAPDTFGLNCTEESSWRVTVFGTPHVVTQQPGPR
;
A
#
# COMPACT_ATOMS: atom_id res chain seq x y z
N MET A 1 31.38 -6.56 -85.89
CA MET A 1 32.75 -7.07 -85.63
C MET A 1 32.64 -8.49 -85.07
N ARG A 2 33.69 -9.34 -85.13
CA ARG A 2 33.65 -10.75 -84.68
C ARG A 2 34.61 -11.00 -83.51
N ARG A 3 34.29 -12.01 -82.65
CA ARG A 3 34.94 -12.35 -81.36
C ARG A 3 34.58 -11.30 -80.29
N VAL A 4 34.33 -11.64 -79.02
CA VAL A 4 34.68 -12.83 -78.21
C VAL A 4 33.51 -13.83 -78.05
N TRP A 5 33.81 -15.06 -77.60
CA TRP A 5 32.87 -16.18 -77.40
C TRP A 5 33.31 -17.02 -76.18
N LEU A 6 32.39 -17.76 -75.54
CA LEU A 6 32.56 -18.53 -74.28
C LEU A 6 32.69 -17.61 -73.03
N VAL A 7 32.27 -17.99 -71.81
CA VAL A 7 31.93 -19.32 -71.24
C VAL A 7 30.51 -19.31 -70.60
N CYS A 8 30.04 -20.45 -70.08
CA CYS A 8 28.83 -20.64 -69.24
C CYS A 8 27.46 -20.81 -69.96
N VAL A 9 27.39 -21.73 -70.94
CA VAL A 9 26.20 -22.56 -71.10
C VAL A 9 26.43 -23.87 -70.36
N GLY A 10 25.63 -24.16 -69.33
CA GLY A 10 25.73 -25.39 -68.55
C GLY A 10 24.61 -25.54 -67.52
N LEU A 11 24.08 -26.76 -67.41
CA LEU A 11 23.09 -27.20 -66.42
C LEU A 11 21.68 -26.56 -66.48
N LEU A 12 20.96 -26.81 -67.57
CA LEU A 12 19.49 -26.65 -67.60
C LEU A 12 18.84 -27.74 -68.46
N LEU A 13 18.59 -28.92 -67.86
CA LEU A 13 17.80 -30.05 -68.38
C LEU A 13 17.51 -31.03 -67.23
N LEU A 14 16.45 -31.85 -67.35
CA LEU A 14 15.75 -32.64 -66.29
C LEU A 14 14.82 -31.76 -65.41
N ILE A 15 13.55 -32.09 -65.14
CA ILE A 15 12.72 -33.27 -65.50
C ILE A 15 11.33 -32.79 -66.00
N ALA A 16 10.72 -33.52 -66.94
CA ALA A 16 9.29 -33.43 -67.22
C ALA A 16 8.68 -34.81 -67.51
N ALA A 17 8.00 -35.42 -66.52
CA ALA A 17 7.13 -36.61 -66.69
C ALA A 17 6.28 -36.87 -65.42
N GLY A 18 5.00 -37.16 -65.60
CA GLY A 18 4.06 -37.58 -64.53
C GLY A 18 3.50 -36.43 -63.67
N GLY A 19 2.20 -36.39 -63.35
CA GLY A 19 1.09 -37.27 -63.74
C GLY A 19 -0.26 -36.62 -63.41
N ALA A 20 -1.36 -37.20 -63.90
CA ALA A 20 -2.71 -36.64 -63.73
C ALA A 20 -3.57 -37.43 -62.71
N TRP A 21 -4.67 -36.82 -62.26
CA TRP A 21 -5.74 -37.35 -61.39
C TRP A 21 -5.42 -37.61 -59.90
N ALA A 22 -5.98 -36.78 -59.01
CA ALA A 22 -6.56 -37.20 -57.72
C ALA A 22 -7.49 -36.10 -57.15
N GLN A 23 -8.45 -36.49 -56.32
CA GLN A 23 -9.61 -35.68 -55.89
C GLN A 23 -9.37 -34.78 -54.67
N GLU A 24 -10.28 -33.82 -54.43
CA GLU A 24 -10.39 -33.09 -53.16
C GLU A 24 -10.63 -34.05 -51.97
N VAL A 25 -9.87 -33.87 -50.88
CA VAL A 25 -10.22 -34.43 -49.56
C VAL A 25 -9.91 -33.38 -48.48
N LYS A 26 -10.93 -32.98 -47.71
CA LYS A 26 -10.75 -32.09 -46.55
C LYS A 26 -10.17 -32.85 -45.36
N PRO A 27 -9.00 -32.47 -44.80
CA PRO A 27 -8.53 -33.04 -43.54
C PRO A 27 -9.29 -32.44 -42.33
N LYS A 28 -9.81 -33.32 -41.48
CA LYS A 28 -10.33 -32.99 -40.14
C LYS A 28 -9.15 -32.84 -39.17
N PRO A 29 -9.14 -31.87 -38.23
CA PRO A 29 -8.00 -31.66 -37.34
C PRO A 29 -7.80 -32.85 -36.36
N PRO A 30 -6.57 -33.34 -36.17
CA PRO A 30 -6.23 -34.34 -35.15
C PRO A 30 -6.10 -33.70 -33.75
N SER A 31 -6.19 -34.54 -32.72
CA SER A 31 -6.14 -34.18 -31.31
C SER A 31 -4.70 -33.98 -30.78
N VAL A 32 -4.60 -33.32 -29.61
CA VAL A 32 -3.35 -33.16 -28.85
C VAL A 32 -2.75 -34.52 -28.45
N GLY A 33 -1.44 -34.69 -28.65
CA GLY A 33 -0.68 -35.88 -28.22
C GLY A 33 0.80 -35.80 -28.61
N ASP A 34 1.64 -35.56 -27.60
CA ASP A 34 3.10 -35.73 -27.52
C ASP A 34 3.93 -35.99 -28.81
N MET A 35 4.78 -35.03 -29.18
CA MET A 35 6.03 -35.33 -29.89
C MET A 35 7.15 -34.32 -29.55
N LYS A 36 8.37 -34.82 -29.31
CA LYS A 36 9.56 -34.00 -29.04
C LYS A 36 10.03 -33.31 -30.32
N VAL A 37 10.24 -31.99 -30.28
CA VAL A 37 10.81 -31.23 -31.41
C VAL A 37 12.33 -31.35 -31.41
N PHE A 38 12.89 -31.86 -32.50
CA PHE A 38 14.33 -31.88 -32.78
C PHE A 38 14.66 -30.68 -33.68
N LEU A 39 15.43 -29.71 -33.20
CA LEU A 39 15.74 -28.49 -33.97
C LEU A 39 16.99 -28.68 -34.86
N PRO A 40 16.95 -28.32 -36.15
CA PRO A 40 18.15 -28.13 -36.96
C PRO A 40 18.86 -26.79 -36.62
N PRO A 41 20.15 -26.63 -36.93
CA PRO A 41 20.91 -25.43 -36.60
C PRO A 41 20.50 -24.21 -37.43
N GLN A 42 20.59 -23.02 -36.82
CA GLN A 42 20.32 -21.73 -37.47
C GLN A 42 21.47 -21.34 -38.42
N MET A 43 21.13 -20.86 -39.62
CA MET A 43 22.09 -20.25 -40.55
C MET A 43 22.04 -18.73 -40.38
N GLN A 44 23.19 -18.10 -40.12
CA GLN A 44 23.23 -16.76 -39.54
C GLN A 44 23.45 -15.67 -40.61
N LEU A 45 22.53 -14.71 -40.68
CA LEU A 45 22.66 -13.49 -41.50
C LEU A 45 23.15 -12.32 -40.63
N PRO A 46 24.08 -11.48 -41.11
CA PRO A 46 24.66 -10.38 -40.35
C PRO A 46 23.79 -9.11 -40.39
N GLY A 47 23.93 -8.25 -39.38
CA GLY A 47 23.43 -6.87 -39.43
C GLY A 47 22.09 -6.61 -38.74
N GLN A 48 22.04 -6.79 -37.42
CA GLN A 48 21.14 -5.98 -36.58
C GLN A 48 21.99 -5.17 -35.60
N ALA A 49 21.71 -3.86 -35.54
CA ALA A 49 22.34 -2.99 -34.55
C ALA A 49 21.95 -3.44 -33.13
N THR A 50 22.88 -3.30 -32.18
CA THR A 50 22.63 -3.65 -30.78
C THR A 50 21.39 -2.90 -30.26
N PRO A 51 20.35 -3.60 -29.76
CA PRO A 51 19.26 -2.92 -29.09
C PRO A 51 19.83 -2.19 -27.86
N MET A 52 19.55 -0.89 -27.75
CA MET A 52 19.85 -0.16 -26.51
C MET A 52 19.14 -0.89 -25.35
N PRO A 53 19.78 -1.00 -24.17
CA PRO A 53 19.13 -1.59 -23.02
C PRO A 53 17.85 -0.81 -22.72
N ALA A 54 16.75 -1.53 -22.50
CA ALA A 54 15.48 -0.92 -22.09
C ALA A 54 15.70 -0.02 -20.86
N PRO A 55 15.00 1.13 -20.74
CA PRO A 55 15.17 2.01 -19.60
C PRO A 55 14.87 1.24 -18.32
N VAL A 56 15.93 0.99 -17.54
CA VAL A 56 15.86 0.33 -16.24
C VAL A 56 14.82 1.08 -15.41
N PRO A 57 13.83 0.42 -14.78
CA PRO A 57 12.85 1.12 -13.95
C PRO A 57 13.62 1.92 -12.90
N SER A 58 13.54 3.25 -13.00
CA SER A 58 14.42 4.14 -12.26
C SER A 58 14.26 3.85 -10.77
N ALA A 59 15.34 3.36 -10.14
CA ALA A 59 15.31 3.04 -8.73
C ALA A 59 14.78 4.26 -7.96
N ALA A 60 13.79 4.03 -7.10
CA ALA A 60 13.17 5.07 -6.30
C ALA A 60 13.69 4.96 -4.86
N LEU A 61 13.86 6.12 -4.21
CA LEU A 61 14.32 6.19 -2.83
C LEU A 61 13.35 5.42 -1.91
N PRO A 62 13.80 4.42 -1.15
CA PRO A 62 12.93 3.70 -0.23
C PRO A 62 12.49 4.57 0.94
N ASP A 63 11.46 4.09 1.65
CA ASP A 63 11.10 4.64 2.95
C ASP A 63 12.00 4.02 4.03
N LEU A 64 12.75 4.87 4.70
CA LEU A 64 13.71 4.50 5.74
C LEU A 64 13.13 4.67 7.15
N ARG A 65 11.93 5.26 7.26
CA ARG A 65 11.31 5.54 8.55
C ARG A 65 10.97 4.24 9.27
N GLY A 66 11.27 4.19 10.57
CA GLY A 66 11.20 2.97 11.38
C GLY A 66 12.40 2.01 11.25
N LYS A 67 13.41 2.31 10.43
CA LYS A 67 14.69 1.56 10.36
C LYS A 67 15.77 2.24 11.20
N THR A 68 16.81 1.52 11.62
CA THR A 68 17.99 2.15 12.25
C THR A 68 18.86 2.85 11.21
N CYS A 69 19.76 3.75 11.64
CA CYS A 69 20.74 4.39 10.76
C CYS A 69 21.58 3.38 9.96
N ASP A 70 22.02 2.28 10.59
CA ASP A 70 22.83 1.24 9.94
C ASP A 70 22.04 0.45 8.90
N GLN A 71 20.79 0.10 9.20
CA GLN A 71 19.88 -0.57 8.26
C GLN A 71 19.64 0.30 7.03
N ALA A 72 19.36 1.59 7.24
CA ALA A 72 19.19 2.56 6.17
C ALA A 72 20.48 2.73 5.34
N GLN A 73 21.65 2.81 5.98
CA GLN A 73 22.92 2.94 5.27
C GLN A 73 23.25 1.68 4.45
N ALA A 74 22.96 0.48 4.98
CA ALA A 74 23.14 -0.79 4.27
C ALA A 74 22.22 -0.93 3.05
N GLU A 75 21.00 -0.39 3.12
CA GLU A 75 20.03 -0.37 2.02
C GLU A 75 20.40 0.65 0.95
N LEU A 76 20.73 1.89 1.34
CA LEU A 76 21.13 2.97 0.43
C LEU A 76 22.44 2.67 -0.31
N ARG A 77 23.39 1.96 0.31
CA ARG A 77 24.61 1.47 -0.35
C ARG A 77 24.31 0.61 -1.58
N ARG A 78 23.23 -0.18 -1.58
CA ARG A 78 22.81 -0.99 -2.74
C ARG A 78 22.25 -0.15 -3.89
N LEU A 79 21.83 1.08 -3.59
CA LEU A 79 21.29 2.06 -4.54
C LEU A 79 22.31 3.16 -4.89
N HIS A 80 23.57 3.03 -4.46
CA HIS A 80 24.65 4.01 -4.63
C HIS A 80 24.35 5.40 -4.06
N VAL A 81 23.48 5.51 -3.06
CA VAL A 81 23.17 6.78 -2.35
C VAL A 81 23.91 6.84 -1.01
N ALA A 82 24.50 8.00 -0.73
CA ALA A 82 25.13 8.28 0.55
C ALA A 82 24.10 8.82 1.57
N LEU A 83 24.01 8.16 2.73
CA LEU A 83 23.47 8.76 3.95
C LEU A 83 24.57 9.66 4.55
N ILE A 84 24.47 10.96 4.33
CA ILE A 84 25.45 11.98 4.74
C ILE A 84 25.39 12.24 6.24
N GLU A 85 24.20 12.17 6.83
CA GLU A 85 23.97 12.50 8.24
C GLU A 85 22.82 11.67 8.79
N CYS A 86 22.98 11.08 9.97
CA CYS A 86 21.93 10.43 10.74
C CYS A 86 22.07 10.85 12.21
N ARG A 87 21.16 11.69 12.71
CA ARG A 87 21.30 12.37 14.02
C ARG A 87 20.00 12.36 14.85
N PRO A 88 20.03 12.65 16.16
CA PRO A 88 18.81 12.80 16.96
C PRO A 88 17.87 13.85 16.35
N GLY A 89 16.58 13.53 16.28
CA GLY A 89 15.51 14.41 15.83
C GLY A 89 14.65 14.96 16.97
N VAL A 90 13.65 15.75 16.60
CA VAL A 90 12.51 16.04 17.50
C VAL A 90 11.69 14.76 17.65
N SER A 91 11.28 14.43 18.89
CA SER A 91 10.51 13.20 19.17
C SER A 91 9.19 13.14 18.39
N ARG A 92 8.92 11.95 17.86
CA ARG A 92 7.72 11.55 17.13
C ARG A 92 7.29 10.17 17.61
N ILE A 93 6.49 10.20 18.69
CA ILE A 93 5.67 9.11 19.28
C ILE A 93 5.36 7.89 18.37
N PRO A 94 4.95 8.02 17.09
CA PRO A 94 4.76 6.86 16.20
C PRO A 94 6.00 6.01 15.84
N TYR A 95 7.23 6.40 16.19
CA TYR A 95 8.46 5.66 15.87
C TYR A 95 9.20 5.17 17.12
N PRO A 96 9.77 3.94 17.13
CA PRO A 96 10.63 3.48 18.22
C PRO A 96 11.91 4.29 18.37
N VAL A 97 12.37 4.48 19.62
CA VAL A 97 13.67 5.08 19.98
C VAL A 97 14.81 4.43 19.17
N GLY A 98 15.70 5.25 18.61
CA GLY A 98 16.82 4.80 17.78
C GLY A 98 16.46 4.47 16.32
N THR A 99 15.19 4.59 15.91
CA THR A 99 14.77 4.44 14.51
C THR A 99 14.49 5.78 13.84
N ILE A 100 14.67 5.84 12.51
CA ILE A 100 14.50 7.04 11.70
C ILE A 100 13.04 7.53 11.76
N ASN A 101 12.84 8.78 12.14
CA ASN A 101 11.54 9.43 12.26
C ASN A 101 11.27 10.49 11.16
N ALA A 102 12.32 10.90 10.43
CA ALA A 102 12.24 11.67 9.19
C ALA A 102 13.48 11.47 8.29
N GLN A 103 13.29 11.63 6.98
CA GLN A 103 14.34 11.66 5.95
C GLN A 103 14.21 12.92 5.10
N SER A 104 15.33 13.50 4.65
CA SER A 104 15.35 14.83 3.99
C SER A 104 14.77 14.84 2.59
N VAL A 105 14.79 13.69 1.89
CA VAL A 105 14.21 13.52 0.56
C VAL A 105 13.05 12.51 0.65
N PRO A 106 11.85 12.80 0.11
CA PRO A 106 10.71 11.90 0.20
C PRO A 106 10.97 10.51 -0.42
N PRO A 107 10.40 9.44 0.16
CA PRO A 107 10.38 8.13 -0.50
C PRO A 107 9.61 8.21 -1.83
N GLY A 108 10.02 7.42 -2.81
CA GLY A 108 9.51 7.49 -4.18
C GLY A 108 10.27 8.46 -5.10
N THR A 109 11.13 9.34 -4.58
CA THR A 109 11.99 10.20 -5.41
C THR A 109 12.95 9.35 -6.27
N PRO A 110 13.06 9.56 -7.59
CA PRO A 110 14.03 8.86 -8.42
C PRO A 110 15.47 9.08 -7.94
N ILE A 111 16.24 8.01 -7.77
CA ILE A 111 17.61 8.03 -7.20
C ILE A 111 18.54 9.00 -7.95
N ALA A 112 18.36 9.17 -9.26
CA ALA A 112 19.09 10.15 -10.09
C ALA A 112 18.80 11.64 -9.76
N ARG A 113 17.99 11.92 -8.74
CA ARG A 113 17.73 13.28 -8.19
C ARG A 113 18.05 13.39 -6.68
N VAL A 114 18.77 12.42 -6.11
CA VAL A 114 19.08 12.35 -4.68
C VAL A 114 20.55 12.72 -4.45
N GLU A 115 20.85 14.03 -4.41
CA GLU A 115 22.18 14.56 -4.08
C GLU A 115 22.48 14.46 -2.58
N GLY A 116 22.57 13.22 -2.10
CA GLY A 116 22.82 12.88 -0.70
C GLY A 116 21.56 12.94 0.18
N LEU A 117 21.53 12.08 1.19
CA LEU A 117 20.40 11.97 2.11
C LEU A 117 20.81 12.30 3.55
N ARG A 118 19.95 13.00 4.28
CA ARG A 118 20.05 13.20 5.73
C ARG A 118 18.83 12.58 6.40
N ALA A 119 19.01 11.99 7.57
CA ALA A 119 17.94 11.41 8.36
C ALA A 119 18.00 11.89 9.82
N THR A 120 16.85 11.92 10.48
CA THR A 120 16.78 12.05 11.93
C THR A 120 16.16 10.82 12.56
N PHE A 121 16.68 10.39 13.71
CA PHE A 121 16.16 9.27 14.48
C PHE A 121 15.52 9.72 15.80
N GLU A 122 14.63 8.88 16.32
CA GLU A 122 13.90 9.13 17.55
C GLU A 122 14.85 9.12 18.77
N PRO A 123 14.95 10.22 19.52
CA PRO A 123 15.87 10.31 20.66
C PRO A 123 15.39 9.43 21.83
N GLY A 124 16.34 8.88 22.59
CA GLY A 124 16.06 8.27 23.88
C GLY A 124 15.81 9.32 24.97
N PRO A 125 15.32 8.92 26.16
CA PRO A 125 15.33 9.79 27.33
C PRO A 125 16.77 10.23 27.63
N ALA A 126 16.95 11.50 28.00
CA ALA A 126 18.26 12.01 28.38
C ALA A 126 18.77 11.31 29.64
N ALA A 127 20.06 10.99 29.67
CA ALA A 127 20.74 10.54 30.87
C ALA A 127 21.38 11.75 31.54
N ASP A 128 20.79 12.21 32.65
CA ASP A 128 21.38 13.25 33.48
C ASP A 128 22.63 12.71 34.17
N THR A 129 23.78 13.33 33.93
CA THR A 129 25.05 12.98 34.58
C THR A 129 25.20 13.77 35.88
N GLU A 130 24.93 13.12 37.01
CA GLU A 130 25.16 13.69 38.35
C GLU A 130 26.65 13.79 38.71
N GLU A 131 27.04 14.90 39.35
CA GLU A 131 28.30 14.98 40.10
C GLU A 131 28.06 14.71 41.60
N THR A 132 28.69 13.65 42.12
CA THR A 132 28.85 13.35 43.55
C THR A 132 29.77 14.38 44.24
N PRO A 133 29.82 14.54 45.61
CA PRO A 133 29.54 13.49 46.60
C PRO A 133 28.96 13.92 47.97
N THR A 134 28.66 12.91 48.82
CA THR A 134 28.97 12.93 50.27
C THR A 134 29.06 11.51 50.83
N THR A 135 29.70 11.29 51.98
CA THR A 135 29.91 9.97 52.60
C THR A 135 29.77 9.99 54.13
N ARG A 136 29.81 8.80 54.76
CA ARG A 136 29.75 8.48 56.22
C ARG A 136 28.30 8.28 56.72
N ASN A 137 27.84 7.03 56.95
CA ASN A 137 28.10 6.11 58.09
C ASN A 137 27.64 6.68 59.45
N GLN A 138 26.95 5.97 60.34
CA GLN A 138 26.51 4.55 60.47
C GLN A 138 25.10 4.53 61.14
N GLY A 139 24.24 3.52 61.00
CA GLY A 139 24.27 2.22 61.71
C GLY A 139 23.43 2.28 63.02
N GLY A 140 22.66 1.26 63.42
CA GLY A 140 22.39 -0.05 62.81
C GLY A 140 21.16 -0.76 63.44
N ASN A 141 20.77 -1.89 62.85
CA ASN A 141 19.72 -2.81 63.32
C ASN A 141 20.33 -3.80 64.36
N PRO A 142 19.57 -4.47 65.26
CA PRO A 142 18.70 -5.58 64.83
C PRO A 142 17.39 -5.84 65.61
N ALA A 143 16.39 -6.31 64.86
CA ALA A 143 15.51 -7.46 65.13
C ALA A 143 15.02 -7.81 66.57
N ALA A 144 13.71 -7.64 66.76
CA ALA A 144 12.70 -8.69 67.08
C ALA A 144 12.89 -9.69 68.24
N GLY A 145 11.81 -9.87 69.02
CA GLY A 145 11.45 -11.14 69.67
C GLY A 145 11.25 -11.07 71.19
N ALA A 146 10.03 -11.37 71.67
CA ALA A 146 9.76 -11.55 73.10
C ALA A 146 8.57 -12.51 73.34
N ALA A 147 8.86 -13.74 73.78
CA ALA A 147 7.89 -14.62 74.43
C ALA A 147 8.57 -15.74 75.25
N ALA A 148 8.21 -15.82 76.54
CA ALA A 148 8.28 -16.95 77.49
C ALA A 148 9.44 -17.03 78.54
N ALA A 149 9.02 -17.03 79.83
CA ALA A 149 9.63 -17.67 81.03
C ALA A 149 11.02 -17.19 81.56
N ALA A 150 11.36 -17.26 82.87
CA ALA A 150 10.58 -17.38 84.13
C ALA A 150 11.45 -17.20 85.43
N ILE A 151 10.83 -16.70 86.53
CA ILE A 151 10.97 -17.13 87.97
C ILE A 151 12.17 -16.70 88.90
N LEU A 152 11.83 -16.12 90.08
CA LEU A 152 12.53 -16.01 91.43
C LEU A 152 13.90 -15.24 91.56
N ASP A 153 14.40 -14.69 92.71
CA ASP A 153 13.91 -14.38 94.10
C ASP A 153 14.85 -13.33 94.85
N ALA A 154 14.58 -12.97 96.13
CA ALA A 154 15.48 -12.38 97.19
C ALA A 154 15.41 -10.86 97.57
N ILE A 155 16.12 -10.43 98.67
CA ILE A 155 15.69 -9.35 99.62
C ILE A 155 16.79 -8.81 100.64
N ILE A 156 16.50 -7.71 101.41
CA ILE A 156 16.91 -7.31 102.82
C ILE A 156 17.88 -6.10 103.19
N LYS A 157 17.32 -5.06 103.92
CA LYS A 157 17.71 -4.17 105.12
C LYS A 157 19.11 -3.48 105.30
N GLY A 158 19.40 -2.46 106.18
CA GLY A 158 18.68 -1.52 107.12
C GLY A 158 19.46 -1.05 108.42
N SER A 159 19.25 0.15 109.09
CA SER A 159 19.83 0.59 110.45
C SER A 159 19.41 2.00 111.04
N VAL A 160 19.42 2.27 112.40
CA VAL A 160 19.17 3.59 113.15
C VAL A 160 19.70 3.59 114.66
N LYS A 161 20.00 4.72 115.39
CA LYS A 161 20.31 4.74 116.89
C LYS A 161 20.32 6.07 117.79
N ALA A 162 20.07 5.96 119.14
CA ALA A 162 20.41 6.83 120.35
C ALA A 162 20.07 6.12 121.75
N ASP A 163 20.42 6.59 123.00
CA ASP A 163 20.54 5.80 124.31
C ASP A 163 20.20 6.48 125.74
N PRO A 164 20.18 5.80 126.97
CA PRO A 164 19.50 6.19 128.28
C PRO A 164 20.26 6.21 129.71
N GLU A 165 19.57 6.18 130.92
CA GLU A 165 20.01 6.53 132.36
C GLU A 165 19.61 5.56 133.58
N VAL A 166 19.94 5.83 134.90
CA VAL A 166 19.85 4.95 136.15
C VAL A 166 19.76 5.68 137.57
N ARG A 167 19.16 5.13 138.70
CA ARG A 167 18.98 5.84 140.05
C ARG A 167 18.76 5.05 141.45
N PRO A 168 19.01 5.63 142.69
CA PRO A 168 18.89 5.04 144.11
C PRO A 168 18.04 5.85 145.19
N ASP A 169 17.86 5.67 146.55
CA ASP A 169 17.89 4.65 147.70
C ASP A 169 17.23 5.22 149.07
N ARG A 170 17.02 4.49 150.23
CA ARG A 170 16.28 4.96 151.50
C ARG A 170 16.31 4.14 152.89
N PRO A 171 16.31 4.76 154.14
CA PRO A 171 16.20 4.12 155.53
C PRO A 171 15.40 4.83 156.73
N GLY A 172 14.89 4.19 157.84
CA GLY A 172 14.11 4.81 159.05
C GLY A 172 12.56 4.52 159.48
N LEU A 173 12.12 3.66 160.46
CA LEU A 173 10.72 3.04 160.61
C LEU A 173 9.94 3.03 161.99
N PRO A 174 8.56 3.10 162.03
CA PRO A 174 7.59 2.62 163.08
C PRO A 174 6.39 1.69 162.58
N ASP A 175 5.24 1.60 163.28
CA ASP A 175 3.96 0.97 162.77
C ASP A 175 3.08 2.00 162.05
N LEU A 176 2.35 1.56 161.02
CA LEU A 176 1.63 2.39 160.04
C LEU A 176 0.24 1.81 159.68
N ARG A 177 -0.17 0.68 160.24
CA ARG A 177 -1.45 0.04 159.90
C ARG A 177 -2.63 0.88 160.41
N GLY A 178 -3.69 0.96 159.59
CA GLY A 178 -4.85 1.84 159.82
C GLY A 178 -4.62 3.30 159.43
N MET A 179 -3.38 3.76 159.25
CA MET A 179 -3.08 5.10 158.74
C MET A 179 -3.35 5.20 157.24
N THR A 180 -3.60 6.42 156.75
CA THR A 180 -3.43 6.76 155.33
C THR A 180 -1.94 6.83 154.97
N CYS A 181 -1.65 6.84 153.67
CA CYS A 181 -0.28 6.86 153.20
C CYS A 181 0.48 8.17 153.41
N ASP A 182 -0.22 9.30 153.56
CA ASP A 182 0.43 10.59 153.82
C ASP A 182 0.67 10.82 155.31
N GLU A 183 -0.21 10.33 156.19
CA GLU A 183 0.06 10.19 157.63
C GLU A 183 1.25 9.26 157.88
N ALA A 184 1.29 8.11 157.20
CA ALA A 184 2.42 7.19 157.28
C ALA A 184 3.74 7.84 156.80
N ARG A 185 3.72 8.60 155.68
CA ARG A 185 4.88 9.39 155.23
C ARG A 185 5.30 10.45 156.26
N ALA A 186 4.36 11.08 156.95
CA ALA A 186 4.66 12.05 158.01
C ALA A 186 5.33 11.38 159.22
N ALA A 187 4.83 10.23 159.67
CA ALA A 187 5.43 9.45 160.77
C ALA A 187 6.87 8.97 160.46
N LEU A 188 7.19 8.75 159.18
CA LEU A 188 8.50 8.29 158.71
C LEU A 188 9.53 9.41 158.49
N ARG A 189 9.08 10.67 158.30
CA ARG A 189 9.95 11.83 158.00
C ARG A 189 11.07 12.07 159.02
N PRO A 190 10.85 12.03 160.35
CA PRO A 190 11.92 12.24 161.34
C PRO A 190 13.04 11.18 161.27
N LEU A 191 12.73 10.02 160.70
CA LEU A 191 13.60 8.84 160.67
C LEU A 191 14.31 8.65 159.30
N ARG A 192 13.88 9.38 158.27
CA ARG A 192 14.32 9.37 156.84
C ARG A 192 13.79 8.23 155.92
N ILE A 193 12.79 7.41 156.29
CA ILE A 193 12.19 6.48 155.29
C ILE A 193 11.37 7.26 154.27
N ALA A 194 11.59 6.94 153.00
CA ALA A 194 10.52 7.05 152.02
C ALA A 194 9.60 5.83 152.09
N LEU A 195 8.34 6.04 152.47
CA LEU A 195 7.28 5.03 152.29
C LEU A 195 7.27 4.64 150.82
N GLY A 196 7.22 3.33 150.53
CA GLY A 196 7.28 2.84 149.16
C GLY A 196 5.95 2.97 148.44
N GLU A 197 5.65 1.95 147.66
CA GLU A 197 4.32 1.78 147.09
C GLU A 197 3.27 1.62 148.19
N CYS A 198 2.22 2.43 148.03
CA CYS A 198 0.92 2.28 148.65
C CYS A 198 -0.05 1.74 147.59
N LEU A 199 0.13 0.49 147.21
CA LEU A 199 -0.74 -0.15 146.23
C LEU A 199 -1.92 -0.84 146.95
N PRO A 200 -3.13 -0.82 146.36
CA PRO A 200 -4.22 -1.69 146.80
C PRO A 200 -3.76 -3.15 146.86
N GLY A 201 -3.97 -3.78 148.00
CA GLY A 201 -3.77 -5.21 148.17
C GLY A 201 -4.97 -6.04 147.68
N PRO A 202 -4.93 -7.37 147.85
CA PRO A 202 -6.17 -8.12 147.98
C PRO A 202 -7.00 -7.51 149.13
N ALA A 203 -8.32 -7.49 148.98
CA ALA A 203 -9.19 -7.06 150.06
C ALA A 203 -9.05 -7.99 151.28
N LEU A 204 -8.84 -7.42 152.45
CA LEU A 204 -8.78 -8.12 153.74
C LEU A 204 -9.98 -7.79 154.63
N GLY A 205 -10.74 -6.73 154.32
CA GLY A 205 -11.99 -6.35 154.99
C GLY A 205 -11.85 -5.88 156.44
N ARG A 206 -10.64 -5.53 156.90
CA ARG A 206 -10.33 -5.27 158.32
C ARG A 206 -10.05 -3.81 158.67
N VAL A 207 -9.82 -2.96 157.68
CA VAL A 207 -9.63 -1.50 157.83
C VAL A 207 -10.38 -0.77 156.71
N ALA A 208 -10.51 0.55 156.80
CA ALA A 208 -11.21 1.34 155.79
C ALA A 208 -10.51 1.33 154.42
N ALA A 209 -11.27 1.32 153.33
CA ALA A 209 -10.73 1.43 151.98
C ALA A 209 -9.87 2.71 151.85
N GLY A 210 -8.66 2.57 151.30
CA GLY A 210 -7.67 3.65 151.23
C GLY A 210 -6.74 3.81 152.44
N THR A 211 -6.89 3.02 153.51
CA THR A 211 -5.91 2.94 154.62
C THR A 211 -5.06 1.67 154.57
N ILE A 212 -3.92 1.69 155.27
CA ILE A 212 -2.90 0.62 155.23
C ILE A 212 -3.39 -0.62 155.99
N ASN A 213 -3.61 -1.73 155.27
CA ASN A 213 -4.01 -3.02 155.85
C ASN A 213 -2.83 -3.93 156.21
N ALA A 214 -1.66 -3.75 155.60
CA ALA A 214 -0.43 -4.48 155.94
C ALA A 214 0.84 -3.67 155.63
N GLN A 215 1.92 -3.91 156.39
CA GLN A 215 3.26 -3.36 156.14
C GLN A 215 4.32 -4.47 156.06
N SER A 216 5.34 -4.29 155.21
CA SER A 216 6.30 -5.34 154.84
C SER A 216 7.41 -5.60 155.86
N TYR A 217 7.57 -4.73 156.87
CA TYR A 217 8.50 -4.89 157.98
C TYR A 217 7.72 -4.73 159.30
N PRO A 218 8.00 -5.54 160.33
CA PRO A 218 7.34 -5.38 161.62
C PRO A 218 7.69 -4.02 162.27
N PRO A 219 6.80 -3.45 163.08
CA PRO A 219 7.09 -2.25 163.86
C PRO A 219 8.35 -2.40 164.72
N GLY A 220 9.11 -1.32 164.87
CA GLY A 220 10.33 -1.30 165.70
C GLY A 220 11.60 -1.83 165.03
N THR A 221 11.58 -2.18 163.73
CA THR A 221 12.80 -2.57 163.01
C THR A 221 13.79 -1.40 162.94
N ILE A 222 15.05 -1.59 163.37
CA ILE A 222 16.11 -0.57 163.28
C ILE A 222 16.37 -0.25 161.82
N ALA A 223 16.29 1.02 161.43
CA ALA A 223 15.86 1.30 160.08
C ALA A 223 16.90 1.90 159.14
N SER A 224 18.14 2.06 159.59
CA SER A 224 19.31 1.80 158.74
C SER A 224 19.28 0.41 158.09
N GLN A 225 18.51 -0.53 158.64
CA GLN A 225 18.27 -1.88 158.09
C GLN A 225 16.94 -2.00 157.30
N VAL A 226 16.09 -0.96 157.25
CA VAL A 226 14.79 -1.00 156.55
C VAL A 226 14.90 -0.35 155.18
N ARG A 227 15.11 -1.20 154.16
CA ARG A 227 15.13 -0.81 152.75
C ARG A 227 13.82 -1.24 152.09
N GLY A 228 13.16 -0.35 151.36
CA GLY A 228 12.03 -0.76 150.53
C GLY A 228 10.73 -1.09 151.29
N LEU A 229 10.47 -0.44 152.44
CA LEU A 229 9.19 -0.54 153.15
C LEU A 229 8.02 -0.36 152.16
N ARG A 230 7.22 -1.41 151.98
CA ARG A 230 6.00 -1.43 151.19
C ARG A 230 4.82 -1.62 152.11
N VAL A 231 3.70 -0.99 151.75
CA VAL A 231 2.44 -1.12 152.47
C VAL A 231 1.34 -1.46 151.47
N ARG A 232 0.36 -2.25 151.92
CA ARG A 232 -0.82 -2.60 151.14
C ARG A 232 -1.97 -1.73 151.63
N LEU A 233 -2.68 -1.09 150.72
CA LEU A 233 -3.94 -0.41 151.02
C LEU A 233 -5.11 -1.39 150.93
N GLU A 234 -6.15 -1.18 151.73
CA GLU A 234 -7.43 -1.84 151.48
C GLU A 234 -8.06 -1.24 150.18
N PRO A 235 -8.40 -2.05 149.16
CA PRO A 235 -8.95 -1.56 147.90
C PRO A 235 -10.36 -0.99 148.06
N ALA A 236 -10.68 0.06 147.30
CA ALA A 236 -12.05 0.50 147.11
C ALA A 236 -12.78 -0.42 146.10
N PRO A 237 -14.11 -0.64 146.24
CA PRO A 237 -14.88 -1.45 145.30
C PRO A 237 -14.95 -0.79 143.90
N PRO A 238 -14.96 -1.58 142.81
CA PRO A 238 -15.01 -1.05 141.45
C PRO A 238 -16.40 -0.45 141.11
N PRO A 239 -16.46 0.69 140.38
CA PRO A 239 -17.73 1.26 139.93
C PRO A 239 -18.33 0.50 138.73
N PRO A 240 -19.65 0.60 138.50
CA PRO A 240 -20.33 -0.05 137.37
C PRO A 240 -20.06 0.66 136.03
N PRO A 241 -20.16 -0.04 134.89
CA PRO A 241 -20.03 0.56 133.56
C PRO A 241 -21.25 1.46 133.23
N PRO A 242 -21.04 2.63 132.60
CA PRO A 242 -22.10 3.54 132.16
C PRO A 242 -22.84 3.03 130.90
N GLN A 243 -23.99 3.63 130.60
CA GLN A 243 -24.93 3.17 129.56
C GLN A 243 -24.92 4.06 128.30
N THR A 244 -25.17 3.46 127.13
CA THR A 244 -25.66 4.08 125.86
C THR A 244 -24.70 5.07 125.16
N PRO A 245 -24.82 5.34 123.83
CA PRO A 245 -25.95 5.10 122.91
C PRO A 245 -25.84 3.84 122.01
N ALA A 246 -26.91 3.57 121.26
CA ALA A 246 -27.00 2.49 120.29
C ALA A 246 -26.36 2.87 118.93
N GLU A 247 -25.85 1.87 118.20
CA GLU A 247 -25.42 2.04 116.80
C GLU A 247 -26.62 2.33 115.87
N PRO A 248 -26.46 3.16 114.83
CA PRO A 248 -27.44 3.28 113.77
C PRO A 248 -27.49 1.99 112.95
N ALA A 249 -28.70 1.46 112.70
CA ALA A 249 -28.87 0.25 111.90
C ALA A 249 -28.33 0.44 110.47
N PRO A 250 -27.71 -0.60 109.86
CA PRO A 250 -27.10 -0.50 108.54
C PRO A 250 -28.13 -0.15 107.44
N VAL A 251 -27.73 0.77 106.56
CA VAL A 251 -28.56 1.28 105.45
C VAL A 251 -27.93 0.96 104.08
N LEU A 252 -28.78 0.93 103.05
CA LEU A 252 -28.43 0.67 101.67
C LEU A 252 -27.60 1.83 101.08
N PRO A 253 -26.43 1.58 100.47
CA PRO A 253 -25.63 2.60 99.81
C PRO A 253 -26.23 3.04 98.47
N ASP A 254 -25.66 4.11 97.90
CA ASP A 254 -25.85 4.43 96.48
C ASP A 254 -24.87 3.61 95.63
N LEU A 255 -25.42 2.84 94.69
CA LEU A 255 -24.68 1.96 93.78
C LEU A 255 -24.55 2.57 92.38
N ARG A 256 -25.15 3.74 92.13
CA ARG A 256 -25.12 4.38 90.81
C ARG A 256 -23.71 4.87 90.48
N GLY A 257 -23.26 4.57 89.26
CA GLY A 257 -21.88 4.73 88.82
C GLY A 257 -20.95 3.54 89.14
N MET A 258 -21.38 2.58 89.97
CA MET A 258 -20.63 1.33 90.17
C MET A 258 -20.90 0.33 89.03
N THR A 259 -19.99 -0.61 88.79
CA THR A 259 -20.30 -1.84 88.04
C THR A 259 -21.13 -2.79 88.90
N CYS A 260 -21.78 -3.77 88.27
CA CYS A 260 -22.57 -4.78 88.99
C CYS A 260 -21.76 -5.61 90.00
N ASP A 261 -20.47 -5.86 89.74
CA ASP A 261 -19.64 -6.62 90.67
C ASP A 261 -19.08 -5.74 91.81
N GLN A 262 -18.82 -4.46 91.56
CA GLN A 262 -18.57 -3.47 92.62
C GLN A 262 -19.79 -3.34 93.54
N ALA A 263 -21.00 -3.26 92.97
CA ALA A 263 -22.24 -3.22 93.73
C ALA A 263 -22.48 -4.49 94.56
N ARG A 264 -22.22 -5.67 93.99
CA ARG A 264 -22.25 -6.95 94.74
C ARG A 264 -21.31 -6.90 95.95
N LEU A 265 -20.08 -6.41 95.78
CA LEU A 265 -19.11 -6.30 96.88
C LEU A 265 -19.58 -5.32 97.98
N ALA A 266 -20.14 -4.16 97.59
CA ALA A 266 -20.66 -3.17 98.54
C ALA A 266 -21.84 -3.68 99.40
N LEU A 267 -22.65 -4.61 98.87
CA LEU A 267 -23.83 -5.14 99.56
C LEU A 267 -23.53 -6.33 100.50
N ARG A 268 -22.40 -7.03 100.33
CA ARG A 268 -22.02 -8.19 101.17
C ARG A 268 -22.09 -7.94 102.69
N PRO A 269 -21.53 -6.86 103.27
CA PRO A 269 -21.61 -6.62 104.71
C PRO A 269 -23.03 -6.36 105.21
N LEU A 270 -23.95 -5.93 104.33
CA LEU A 270 -25.34 -5.60 104.65
C LEU A 270 -26.28 -6.81 104.54
N ARG A 271 -25.78 -7.97 104.06
CA ARG A 271 -26.53 -9.19 103.72
C ARG A 271 -27.64 -9.02 102.66
N VAL A 272 -27.69 -7.89 101.97
CA VAL A 272 -28.64 -7.62 100.87
C VAL A 272 -28.20 -8.36 99.60
N ALA A 273 -29.12 -9.06 98.95
CA ALA A 273 -28.85 -9.77 97.70
C ALA A 273 -29.09 -8.88 96.47
N LEU A 274 -28.09 -8.75 95.59
CA LEU A 274 -28.26 -8.14 94.26
C LEU A 274 -28.90 -9.16 93.31
N SER A 275 -30.23 -9.17 93.27
CA SER A 275 -31.04 -10.17 92.58
C SER A 275 -30.92 -10.13 91.05
N ALA A 276 -30.81 -8.94 90.45
CA ALA A 276 -30.64 -8.79 89.02
C ALA A 276 -29.88 -7.51 88.62
N CYS A 277 -29.11 -7.64 87.53
CA CYS A 277 -28.49 -6.55 86.79
C CYS A 277 -29.12 -6.51 85.40
N LEU A 278 -29.96 -5.50 85.17
CA LEU A 278 -30.78 -5.36 83.96
C LEU A 278 -30.20 -4.27 83.04
N ARG A 279 -30.58 -4.28 81.76
CA ARG A 279 -30.25 -3.16 80.85
C ARG A 279 -31.21 -1.99 81.12
N GLY A 280 -30.65 -0.81 81.43
CA GLY A 280 -31.41 0.42 81.63
C GLY A 280 -31.80 1.12 80.34
N GLN A 281 -32.62 2.17 80.47
CA GLN A 281 -32.70 3.22 79.46
C GLN A 281 -31.36 3.98 79.41
N ALA A 282 -31.05 4.60 78.27
CA ALA A 282 -29.92 5.49 78.16
C ALA A 282 -30.23 6.81 78.89
N LEU A 283 -29.46 7.13 79.93
CA LEU A 283 -29.56 8.39 80.67
C LEU A 283 -28.35 9.29 80.42
N ALA A 284 -27.27 8.76 79.83
CA ALA A 284 -25.98 9.44 79.54
C ALA A 284 -25.30 10.11 80.76
N LYS A 285 -25.82 9.89 81.97
CA LYS A 285 -25.38 10.50 83.23
C LYS A 285 -24.28 9.69 83.93
N TYR A 286 -24.19 8.41 83.61
CA TYR A 286 -23.21 7.47 84.17
C TYR A 286 -22.44 6.80 83.02
N PRO A 287 -21.21 6.29 83.24
CA PRO A 287 -20.47 5.59 82.18
C PRO A 287 -21.21 4.35 81.68
N ALA A 288 -21.22 4.12 80.37
CA ALA A 288 -21.82 2.93 79.78
C ALA A 288 -21.22 1.64 80.38
N GLY A 289 -22.07 0.71 80.81
CA GLY A 289 -21.66 -0.48 81.57
C GLY A 289 -21.67 -0.33 83.10
N THR A 290 -21.92 0.87 83.64
CA THR A 290 -22.15 1.11 85.08
C THR A 290 -23.64 1.26 85.40
N ILE A 291 -24.01 1.12 86.67
CA ILE A 291 -25.39 1.22 87.15
C ILE A 291 -25.88 2.67 87.04
N ASN A 292 -27.02 2.91 86.38
CA ASN A 292 -27.66 4.22 86.30
C ASN A 292 -28.91 4.36 87.21
N ALA A 293 -29.52 3.24 87.61
CA ALA A 293 -30.61 3.22 88.59
C ALA A 293 -30.59 1.95 89.47
N GLN A 294 -31.15 2.07 90.67
CA GLN A 294 -31.37 0.96 91.62
C GLN A 294 -32.84 0.98 92.09
N SER A 295 -33.41 -0.18 92.43
CA SER A 295 -34.84 -0.30 92.76
C SER A 295 -35.23 0.38 94.07
N ASP A 296 -34.31 0.39 95.03
CA ASP A 296 -34.53 0.83 96.40
C ASP A 296 -33.62 2.01 96.71
N ALA A 297 -34.16 3.05 97.35
CA ALA A 297 -33.44 4.32 97.52
C ALA A 297 -32.21 4.17 98.43
N PRO A 298 -31.09 4.86 98.14
CA PRO A 298 -29.99 5.00 99.09
C PRO A 298 -30.50 5.51 100.45
N GLY A 299 -29.99 4.97 101.54
CA GLY A 299 -30.47 5.24 102.90
C GLY A 299 -31.60 4.32 103.39
N THR A 300 -32.17 3.45 102.55
CA THR A 300 -33.17 2.46 103.01
C THR A 300 -32.53 1.48 104.00
N PRO A 301 -33.14 1.20 105.18
CA PRO A 301 -32.61 0.20 106.12
C PRO A 301 -32.43 -1.17 105.47
N ALA A 302 -31.27 -1.79 105.64
CA ALA A 302 -30.91 -3.04 104.95
C ALA A 302 -31.89 -4.20 105.28
N SER A 303 -32.49 -4.17 106.47
CA SER A 303 -33.54 -5.11 106.91
C SER A 303 -34.90 -4.96 106.20
N ARG A 304 -35.01 -4.07 105.21
CA ARG A 304 -36.20 -3.87 104.35
C ARG A 304 -35.94 -4.12 102.86
N VAL A 305 -34.75 -4.60 102.49
CA VAL A 305 -34.33 -4.77 101.08
C VAL A 305 -34.13 -6.24 100.76
N ASP A 306 -35.23 -6.96 100.49
CA ASP A 306 -35.23 -8.40 100.27
C ASP A 306 -34.53 -8.82 98.96
N ALA A 307 -34.72 -8.05 97.88
CA ALA A 307 -34.24 -8.39 96.54
C ALA A 307 -33.94 -7.13 95.70
N LEU A 308 -32.76 -6.55 95.89
CA LEU A 308 -32.35 -5.35 95.16
C LEU A 308 -32.15 -5.63 93.67
N ARG A 309 -32.61 -4.74 92.79
CA ARG A 309 -32.36 -4.77 91.34
C ARG A 309 -31.68 -3.48 90.90
N VAL A 310 -30.81 -3.58 89.90
CA VAL A 310 -30.12 -2.43 89.31
C VAL A 310 -30.21 -2.45 87.79
N TRP A 311 -30.17 -1.26 87.19
CA TRP A 311 -30.17 -1.05 85.75
C TRP A 311 -28.85 -0.44 85.31
N ILE A 312 -28.28 -0.99 84.24
CA ILE A 312 -26.98 -0.62 83.66
C ILE A 312 -27.18 0.37 82.50
N GLU A 313 -26.39 1.44 82.49
CA GLU A 313 -26.31 2.38 81.36
C GLU A 313 -25.92 1.63 80.06
N PRO A 314 -26.78 1.62 79.03
CA PRO A 314 -26.56 0.84 77.83
C PRO A 314 -25.42 1.38 76.98
N VAL A 315 -24.52 0.50 76.52
CA VAL A 315 -23.54 0.83 75.48
C VAL A 315 -24.28 1.19 74.18
N PRO A 316 -23.97 2.33 73.54
CA PRO A 316 -24.59 2.73 72.27
C PRO A 316 -24.17 1.79 71.13
N ALA A 317 -25.13 1.41 70.29
CA ALA A 317 -24.89 0.54 69.14
C ALA A 317 -24.26 1.32 67.98
N ARG A 318 -23.33 0.67 67.26
CA ARG A 318 -22.72 1.23 66.04
C ARG A 318 -23.71 1.12 64.86
N PRO A 319 -23.90 2.17 64.03
CA PRO A 319 -24.75 2.08 62.85
C PRO A 319 -24.20 1.08 61.82
N PRO A 320 -25.06 0.48 60.98
CA PRO A 320 -24.65 -0.41 59.90
C PRO A 320 -23.90 0.35 58.78
N PRO A 321 -23.04 -0.33 58.00
CA PRO A 321 -22.37 0.28 56.85
C PRO A 321 -23.36 0.58 55.71
N GLU A 322 -23.16 1.70 55.02
CA GLU A 322 -23.95 2.08 53.84
C GLU A 322 -23.66 1.17 52.62
N PRO A 323 -24.63 0.97 51.71
CA PRO A 323 -24.41 0.21 50.48
C PRO A 323 -23.42 0.94 49.55
N GLN A 324 -22.31 0.26 49.23
CA GLN A 324 -21.27 0.81 48.36
C GLN A 324 -21.80 1.01 46.93
N ARG A 325 -21.70 2.23 46.41
CA ARG A 325 -21.98 2.53 44.99
C ARG A 325 -20.76 2.18 44.14
N LEU A 326 -20.99 1.48 43.02
CA LEU A 326 -19.95 0.96 42.14
C LEU A 326 -20.10 1.51 40.71
N LEU A 327 -18.99 1.60 39.98
CA LEU A 327 -18.95 1.94 38.56
C LEU A 327 -19.56 0.80 37.71
N PRO A 328 -20.57 1.06 36.87
CA PRO A 328 -21.16 0.03 36.01
C PRO A 328 -20.22 -0.38 34.86
N GLU A 329 -20.59 -1.47 34.18
CA GLU A 329 -20.01 -1.84 32.89
C GLU A 329 -20.52 -0.89 31.80
N LEU A 330 -19.60 -0.36 31.00
CA LEU A 330 -19.90 0.61 29.93
C LEU A 330 -19.48 0.09 28.55
N ARG A 331 -18.71 -1.00 28.46
CA ARG A 331 -18.36 -1.63 27.18
C ARG A 331 -19.63 -2.15 26.49
N GLY A 332 -19.66 -2.06 25.16
CA GLY A 332 -20.85 -2.38 24.36
C GLY A 332 -21.91 -1.28 24.27
N MET A 333 -21.87 -0.25 25.13
CA MET A 333 -22.70 0.96 25.02
C MET A 333 -22.15 1.94 23.97
N THR A 334 -22.98 2.84 23.43
CA THR A 334 -22.46 4.02 22.71
C THR A 334 -21.95 5.06 23.72
N CYS A 335 -21.12 6.03 23.28
CA CYS A 335 -20.74 7.17 24.13
C CYS A 335 -21.97 7.87 24.75
N THR A 336 -23.06 8.04 23.99
CA THR A 336 -24.31 8.67 24.46
C THR A 336 -25.04 7.84 25.51
N GLN A 337 -25.01 6.51 25.40
CA GLN A 337 -25.58 5.61 26.40
C GLN A 337 -24.74 5.62 27.67
N ALA A 338 -23.42 5.44 27.56
CA ALA A 338 -22.49 5.49 28.68
C ALA A 338 -22.55 6.84 29.41
N ALA A 339 -22.66 7.96 28.68
CA ALA A 339 -22.82 9.28 29.27
C ALA A 339 -24.07 9.38 30.14
N ARG A 340 -25.24 8.94 29.66
CA ARG A 340 -26.49 8.93 30.46
C ARG A 340 -26.38 8.02 31.68
N THR A 341 -25.72 6.86 31.54
CA THR A 341 -25.50 5.91 32.65
C THR A 341 -24.59 6.49 33.74
N LEU A 342 -23.61 7.30 33.37
CA LEU A 342 -22.70 7.99 34.29
C LEU A 342 -23.35 9.22 34.93
N ASP A 343 -24.09 10.01 34.15
CA ASP A 343 -24.81 11.21 34.61
C ASP A 343 -25.87 10.85 35.68
N ALA A 344 -26.58 9.73 35.50
CA ALA A 344 -27.49 9.15 36.51
C ALA A 344 -26.81 8.73 37.83
N LEU A 345 -25.48 8.63 37.85
CA LEU A 345 -24.66 8.38 39.06
C LEU A 345 -23.93 9.64 39.55
N GLY A 346 -24.16 10.80 38.92
CA GLY A 346 -23.42 12.05 39.18
C GLY A 346 -21.96 12.03 38.71
N LEU A 347 -21.58 11.04 37.88
CA LEU A 347 -20.21 10.83 37.43
C LEU A 347 -19.93 11.56 36.11
N LYS A 348 -18.86 12.35 36.09
CA LYS A 348 -18.30 12.93 34.86
C LYS A 348 -17.11 12.10 34.38
N TYR A 349 -16.95 12.02 33.07
CA TYR A 349 -15.84 11.32 32.41
C TYR A 349 -15.08 12.32 31.53
N ALA A 350 -13.78 12.15 31.37
CA ALA A 350 -12.91 13.13 30.70
C ALA A 350 -13.02 13.11 29.16
N GLY A 351 -13.48 12.00 28.58
CA GLY A 351 -13.76 11.91 27.15
C GLY A 351 -14.16 10.52 26.68
N CYS A 352 -14.83 10.47 25.52
CA CYS A 352 -15.13 9.26 24.78
C CYS A 352 -14.53 9.40 23.37
N ALA A 353 -13.41 8.74 23.11
CA ALA A 353 -12.60 8.90 21.90
C ALA A 353 -12.54 7.59 21.08
N ILE A 354 -12.10 7.65 19.82
CA ILE A 354 -11.85 6.44 19.05
C ILE A 354 -10.60 5.73 19.61
N GLY A 355 -10.71 4.43 19.86
CA GLY A 355 -9.62 3.59 20.36
C GLY A 355 -8.89 2.83 19.25
N ALA A 356 -7.99 1.93 19.67
CA ALA A 356 -7.53 0.85 18.81
C ALA A 356 -8.70 -0.09 18.45
N GLU A 357 -8.58 -0.79 17.33
CA GLU A 357 -9.53 -1.84 16.94
C GLU A 357 -9.33 -3.08 17.82
N VAL A 358 -10.43 -3.69 18.26
CA VAL A 358 -10.46 -4.92 19.06
C VAL A 358 -11.34 -5.94 18.37
N ASP A 359 -10.85 -7.16 18.13
CA ASP A 359 -11.62 -8.20 17.43
C ASP A 359 -12.96 -8.51 18.11
N GLY A 360 -13.99 -8.73 17.29
CA GLY A 360 -15.36 -9.01 17.74
C GLY A 360 -16.12 -7.81 18.34
N ALA A 361 -15.46 -6.69 18.66
CA ALA A 361 -16.15 -5.52 19.21
C ALA A 361 -16.94 -4.75 18.14
N ARG A 362 -18.14 -4.27 18.50
CA ARG A 362 -19.06 -3.61 17.55
C ARG A 362 -18.62 -2.15 17.28
N PRO A 363 -18.47 -1.72 16.01
CA PRO A 363 -18.14 -0.34 15.66
C PRO A 363 -19.02 0.71 16.35
N GLY A 364 -18.40 1.81 16.81
CA GLY A 364 -19.10 2.89 17.51
C GLY A 364 -19.65 2.51 18.90
N ARG A 365 -19.27 1.34 19.44
CA ARG A 365 -19.47 0.98 20.86
C ARG A 365 -18.19 1.11 21.65
N VAL A 366 -18.29 1.42 22.94
CA VAL A 366 -17.18 1.43 23.88
C VAL A 366 -16.55 0.04 23.88
N ASN A 367 -15.27 -0.07 23.50
CA ASN A 367 -14.50 -1.31 23.52
C ASN A 367 -13.56 -1.38 24.74
N TRP A 368 -13.22 -0.22 25.33
CA TRP A 368 -12.33 -0.11 26.47
C TRP A 368 -12.72 1.06 27.38
N GLN A 369 -12.52 0.89 28.69
CA GLN A 369 -12.74 1.90 29.73
C GLN A 369 -11.54 1.91 30.68
N SER A 370 -11.10 3.09 31.15
CA SER A 370 -9.87 3.22 31.94
C SER A 370 -9.92 2.62 33.35
N LEU A 371 -11.11 2.40 33.89
CA LEU A 371 -11.35 1.79 35.20
C LEU A 371 -12.32 0.62 35.04
N ALA A 372 -12.09 -0.48 35.74
CA ALA A 372 -12.92 -1.68 35.63
C ALA A 372 -14.35 -1.45 36.16
N ALA A 373 -15.33 -2.14 35.58
CA ALA A 373 -16.64 -2.28 36.19
C ALA A 373 -16.52 -2.88 37.60
N GLY A 374 -17.31 -2.39 38.54
CA GLY A 374 -17.21 -2.73 39.96
C GLY A 374 -16.25 -1.82 40.77
N THR A 375 -15.55 -0.86 40.15
CA THR A 375 -14.74 0.14 40.88
C THR A 375 -15.62 0.94 41.84
N ALA A 376 -15.27 1.00 43.13
CA ALA A 376 -16.04 1.75 44.12
C ALA A 376 -16.03 3.27 43.86
N LEU A 377 -17.11 3.96 44.24
CA LEU A 377 -17.29 5.40 44.09
C LEU A 377 -17.06 6.13 45.42
N PRO A 378 -16.53 7.38 45.43
CA PRO A 378 -16.17 8.20 44.27
C PRO A 378 -14.89 7.74 43.54
N LEU A 379 -14.80 8.03 42.24
CA LEU A 379 -13.62 7.69 41.44
C LEU A 379 -12.43 8.58 41.83
N ALA A 380 -11.26 7.96 42.07
CA ALA A 380 -10.03 8.67 42.42
C ALA A 380 -9.33 9.37 41.23
N GLY A 381 -9.87 9.24 40.00
CA GLY A 381 -9.26 9.79 38.79
C GLY A 381 -10.22 9.80 37.59
N PRO A 382 -9.81 10.42 36.47
CA PRO A 382 -10.66 10.61 35.30
C PRO A 382 -11.01 9.29 34.60
N LEU A 383 -12.30 9.00 34.48
CA LEU A 383 -12.78 7.95 33.60
C LEU A 383 -12.60 8.37 32.14
N VAL A 384 -11.97 7.52 31.33
CA VAL A 384 -11.78 7.70 29.89
C VAL A 384 -12.38 6.50 29.19
N LEU A 385 -13.21 6.75 28.18
CA LEU A 385 -13.85 5.73 27.36
C LEU A 385 -13.23 5.73 25.97
N ARG A 386 -13.05 4.54 25.38
CA ARG A 386 -12.63 4.36 23.99
C ARG A 386 -13.66 3.54 23.25
N VAL A 387 -14.02 3.98 22.03
CA VAL A 387 -14.92 3.25 21.14
C VAL A 387 -14.17 2.52 20.04
N GLN A 388 -14.73 1.39 19.62
CA GLN A 388 -14.32 0.67 18.43
C GLN A 388 -14.40 1.61 17.21
N PRO A 389 -13.34 1.73 16.39
CA PRO A 389 -13.38 2.51 15.16
C PRO A 389 -14.44 2.00 14.19
N ALA A 390 -14.82 2.85 13.24
CA ALA A 390 -15.58 2.40 12.07
C ALA A 390 -14.69 1.50 11.19
N PRO A 391 -15.22 0.39 10.63
CA PRO A 391 -14.44 -0.45 9.73
C PRO A 391 -14.07 0.37 8.49
N THR A 392 -12.81 0.30 8.07
CA THR A 392 -12.31 0.99 6.88
C THR A 392 -11.92 0.01 5.79
N VAL A 393 -12.00 0.46 4.54
CA VAL A 393 -11.55 -0.27 3.36
C VAL A 393 -10.40 0.48 2.69
N VAL A 394 -9.48 -0.26 2.10
CA VAL A 394 -8.32 0.31 1.40
C VAL A 394 -8.68 0.56 -0.06
N VAL A 395 -8.48 1.79 -0.52
CA VAL A 395 -8.64 2.17 -1.94
C VAL A 395 -7.63 1.39 -2.79
N PRO A 396 -8.06 0.61 -3.79
CA PRO A 396 -7.15 -0.16 -4.66
C PRO A 396 -6.33 0.74 -5.59
N ALA A 397 -5.26 0.18 -6.16
CA ALA A 397 -4.58 0.79 -7.30
C ALA A 397 -5.39 0.56 -8.58
N LEU A 398 -5.72 1.65 -9.29
CA LEU A 398 -6.59 1.63 -10.47
C LEU A 398 -5.89 2.12 -11.74
N ILE A 399 -4.82 2.91 -11.61
CA ILE A 399 -4.10 3.52 -12.74
C ILE A 399 -3.68 2.44 -13.76
N GLY A 400 -3.96 2.68 -15.03
CA GLY A 400 -3.69 1.76 -16.14
C GLY A 400 -4.73 0.65 -16.36
N LEU A 401 -5.60 0.35 -15.39
CA LEU A 401 -6.71 -0.60 -15.58
C LEU A 401 -7.74 -0.07 -16.59
N GLY A 402 -8.43 -0.97 -17.28
CA GLY A 402 -9.63 -0.61 -18.06
C GLY A 402 -10.78 -0.21 -17.14
N GLU A 403 -11.66 0.69 -17.60
CA GLU A 403 -12.76 1.25 -16.79
C GLU A 403 -13.61 0.19 -16.08
N ALA A 404 -14.05 -0.86 -16.79
CA ALA A 404 -14.84 -1.96 -16.20
C ALA A 404 -14.06 -2.76 -15.14
N GLN A 405 -12.74 -2.91 -15.31
CA GLN A 405 -11.87 -3.57 -14.32
C GLN A 405 -11.71 -2.70 -13.07
N ALA A 406 -11.56 -1.38 -13.25
CA ALA A 406 -11.47 -0.42 -12.15
C ALA A 406 -12.78 -0.33 -11.34
N ALA A 407 -13.93 -0.28 -12.03
CA ALA A 407 -15.24 -0.33 -11.40
C ALA A 407 -15.44 -1.64 -10.60
N SER A 408 -15.02 -2.79 -11.16
CA SER A 408 -15.06 -4.09 -10.47
C SER A 408 -14.15 -4.12 -9.24
N ALA A 409 -12.94 -3.57 -9.33
CA ALA A 409 -11.99 -3.50 -8.22
C ALA A 409 -12.51 -2.62 -7.06
N LEU A 410 -13.22 -1.52 -7.38
CA LEU A 410 -13.89 -0.67 -6.41
C LEU A 410 -15.10 -1.36 -5.78
N ALA A 411 -15.98 -1.98 -6.58
CA ALA A 411 -17.14 -2.73 -6.09
C ALA A 411 -16.74 -3.86 -5.13
N ASN A 412 -15.68 -4.61 -5.45
CA ASN A 412 -15.11 -5.66 -4.59
C ASN A 412 -14.54 -5.13 -3.26
N ARG A 413 -14.27 -3.82 -3.15
CA ARG A 413 -13.90 -3.13 -1.90
C ARG A 413 -15.06 -2.36 -1.26
N LYS A 414 -16.29 -2.51 -1.77
CA LYS A 414 -17.49 -1.75 -1.38
C LYS A 414 -17.31 -0.24 -1.54
N LEU A 415 -16.60 0.18 -2.59
CA LEU A 415 -16.38 1.59 -2.95
C LEU A 415 -17.21 1.96 -4.18
N GLN A 416 -17.59 3.24 -4.29
CA GLN A 416 -18.34 3.77 -5.44
C GLN A 416 -17.37 4.37 -6.46
N ALA A 417 -17.50 4.03 -7.73
CA ALA A 417 -16.74 4.65 -8.81
C ALA A 417 -17.45 5.93 -9.30
N ARG A 418 -16.70 7.01 -9.51
CA ARG A 418 -17.17 8.17 -10.29
C ARG A 418 -16.19 8.44 -11.42
N ALA A 419 -16.63 8.20 -12.65
CA ALA A 419 -15.79 8.31 -13.84
C ALA A 419 -15.94 9.67 -14.53
N SER A 420 -14.82 10.24 -14.99
CA SER A 420 -14.77 11.44 -15.82
C SER A 420 -13.76 11.25 -16.95
N GLY A 421 -13.84 12.05 -18.02
CA GLY A 421 -12.95 11.96 -19.19
C GLY A 421 -13.66 11.53 -20.49
N PRO A 422 -12.94 11.46 -21.61
CA PRO A 422 -13.51 11.27 -22.95
C PRO A 422 -14.31 9.96 -23.08
N ALA A 423 -15.34 9.99 -23.93
CA ALA A 423 -16.17 8.82 -24.25
C ALA A 423 -15.57 8.00 -25.40
N ALA A 424 -15.65 6.68 -25.28
CA ALA A 424 -15.30 5.70 -26.31
C ALA A 424 -16.01 4.37 -26.01
N ARG A 425 -16.09 3.45 -26.98
CA ARG A 425 -16.66 2.10 -26.78
C ARG A 425 -15.61 1.13 -26.24
N GLU A 426 -14.37 1.30 -26.66
CA GLU A 426 -13.21 0.49 -26.28
C GLU A 426 -12.08 1.41 -25.73
N GLY A 427 -11.06 0.82 -25.11
CA GLY A 427 -9.81 1.53 -24.79
C GLY A 427 -9.81 2.53 -23.62
N ARG A 428 -10.95 2.77 -22.95
CA ARG A 428 -11.01 3.66 -21.78
C ARG A 428 -10.23 3.07 -20.60
N ARG A 429 -9.19 3.77 -20.14
CA ARG A 429 -8.31 3.38 -19.03
C ARG A 429 -8.16 4.49 -18.01
N VAL A 430 -7.90 4.14 -16.75
CA VAL A 430 -7.69 5.11 -15.66
C VAL A 430 -6.32 5.78 -15.76
N LEU A 431 -6.32 7.10 -15.81
CA LEU A 431 -5.13 7.98 -15.77
C LEU A 431 -4.88 8.55 -14.37
N SER A 432 -5.93 8.85 -13.63
CA SER A 432 -5.86 9.40 -12.27
C SER A 432 -6.94 8.79 -11.38
N GLN A 433 -6.66 8.75 -10.07
CA GLN A 433 -7.62 8.36 -9.05
C GLN A 433 -7.52 9.30 -7.85
N SER A 434 -8.66 9.59 -7.20
CA SER A 434 -8.71 10.27 -5.91
C SER A 434 -9.81 9.64 -5.04
N PRO A 435 -9.52 9.15 -3.82
CA PRO A 435 -8.21 9.15 -3.16
C PRO A 435 -7.15 8.26 -3.82
N ALA A 436 -5.90 8.44 -3.39
CA ALA A 436 -4.76 7.65 -3.84
C ALA A 436 -4.88 6.17 -3.42
N ALA A 437 -4.19 5.29 -4.14
CA ALA A 437 -4.09 3.89 -3.79
C ALA A 437 -3.48 3.71 -2.39
N GLY A 438 -4.02 2.78 -1.60
CA GLY A 438 -3.59 2.55 -0.21
C GLY A 438 -4.28 3.44 0.84
N THR A 439 -5.00 4.50 0.46
CA THR A 439 -5.79 5.31 1.41
C THR A 439 -6.88 4.46 2.07
N ARG A 440 -7.02 4.56 3.39
CA ARG A 440 -8.15 3.98 4.14
C ARG A 440 -9.34 4.95 4.12
N VAL A 441 -10.51 4.46 3.71
CA VAL A 441 -11.77 5.22 3.66
C VAL A 441 -12.92 4.39 4.22
N ALA A 442 -14.11 4.99 4.35
CA ALA A 442 -15.30 4.25 4.78
C ALA A 442 -15.86 3.37 3.63
N PRO A 443 -16.47 2.21 3.94
CA PRO A 443 -17.33 1.51 2.99
C PRO A 443 -18.41 2.47 2.44
N GLY A 444 -18.62 2.44 1.13
CA GLY A 444 -19.52 3.35 0.42
C GLY A 444 -18.88 4.68 -0.02
N SER A 445 -17.64 4.99 0.39
CA SER A 445 -16.94 6.19 -0.12
C SER A 445 -16.77 6.15 -1.64
N ALA A 446 -16.90 7.33 -2.26
CA ALA A 446 -16.62 7.54 -3.68
C ALA A 446 -15.11 7.61 -3.94
N VAL A 447 -14.71 7.09 -5.10
CA VAL A 447 -13.38 7.26 -5.69
C VAL A 447 -13.59 7.86 -7.08
N GLU A 448 -13.13 9.09 -7.24
CA GLU A 448 -13.11 9.80 -8.52
C GLU A 448 -12.00 9.18 -9.39
N ILE A 449 -12.31 8.80 -10.62
CA ILE A 449 -11.35 8.29 -11.60
C ILE A 449 -11.38 9.14 -12.88
N GLY A 450 -10.21 9.67 -13.25
CA GLY A 450 -10.02 10.32 -14.54
C GLY A 450 -9.62 9.29 -15.57
N LEU A 451 -10.36 9.21 -16.67
CA LEU A 451 -10.16 8.27 -17.77
C LEU A 451 -9.42 8.94 -18.94
N GLY A 452 -8.72 8.11 -19.72
CA GLY A 452 -8.14 8.45 -21.01
C GLY A 452 -8.29 7.32 -22.01
N LEU A 453 -7.90 7.58 -23.26
CA LEU A 453 -8.02 6.65 -24.38
C LEU A 453 -6.67 5.99 -24.67
N SER A 454 -6.60 4.66 -24.71
CA SER A 454 -5.41 3.95 -25.18
C SER A 454 -5.38 3.83 -26.69
N VAL A 455 -4.24 4.08 -27.35
CA VAL A 455 -4.13 3.96 -28.81
C VAL A 455 -4.22 2.49 -29.26
N PRO A 456 -5.20 2.10 -30.11
CA PRO A 456 -5.35 0.72 -30.60
C PRO A 456 -4.28 0.32 -31.61
N ARG A 457 -4.07 -0.98 -31.83
CA ARG A 457 -3.22 -1.49 -32.91
C ARG A 457 -4.00 -1.54 -34.22
N LEU A 458 -3.50 -0.84 -35.24
CA LEU A 458 -4.10 -0.77 -36.58
C LEU A 458 -3.22 -1.42 -37.66
N LEU A 459 -1.96 -1.73 -37.35
CA LEU A 459 -1.03 -2.45 -38.22
C LEU A 459 -1.64 -3.77 -38.74
N GLY A 460 -1.65 -3.96 -40.06
CA GLY A 460 -2.21 -5.12 -40.76
C GLY A 460 -3.67 -4.98 -41.19
N LEU A 461 -4.39 -3.95 -40.73
CA LEU A 461 -5.75 -3.63 -41.21
C LEU A 461 -5.69 -2.87 -42.55
N ASP A 462 -6.82 -2.75 -43.24
CA ASP A 462 -7.00 -1.76 -44.32
C ASP A 462 -7.48 -0.40 -43.77
N CYS A 463 -7.51 0.64 -44.61
CA CYS A 463 -7.96 1.99 -44.21
C CYS A 463 -9.37 2.03 -43.60
N ALA A 464 -10.28 1.12 -43.98
CA ALA A 464 -11.67 1.13 -43.50
C ALA A 464 -11.74 0.51 -42.10
N ALA A 465 -11.25 -0.73 -41.95
CA ALA A 465 -11.17 -1.41 -40.66
C ALA A 465 -10.30 -0.65 -39.65
N ALA A 466 -9.23 0.01 -40.10
CA ALA A 466 -8.41 0.88 -39.26
C ALA A 466 -9.19 2.11 -38.75
N ARG A 467 -9.97 2.77 -39.61
CA ARG A 467 -10.82 3.91 -39.23
C ARG A 467 -11.90 3.51 -38.22
N GLU A 468 -12.58 2.40 -38.45
CA GLU A 468 -13.60 1.88 -37.52
C GLU A 468 -13.03 1.53 -36.15
N ARG A 469 -11.85 0.86 -36.13
CA ARG A 469 -11.16 0.53 -34.88
C ARG A 469 -10.66 1.79 -34.16
N ALA A 470 -10.13 2.78 -34.87
CA ALA A 470 -9.75 4.07 -34.27
C ALA A 470 -10.96 4.78 -33.63
N ALA A 471 -12.09 4.85 -34.36
CA ALA A 471 -13.33 5.45 -33.87
C ALA A 471 -13.94 4.69 -32.67
N ALA A 472 -13.84 3.35 -32.61
CA ALA A 472 -14.28 2.56 -31.45
C ALA A 472 -13.53 2.95 -30.16
N TYR A 473 -12.25 3.30 -30.29
CA TYR A 473 -11.37 3.79 -29.23
C TYR A 473 -11.44 5.32 -29.02
N GLY A 474 -12.36 6.03 -29.68
CA GLY A 474 -12.56 7.47 -29.54
C GLY A 474 -11.65 8.36 -30.41
N HIS A 475 -10.76 7.78 -31.22
CA HIS A 475 -9.91 8.51 -32.15
C HIS A 475 -10.67 8.84 -33.45
N ALA A 476 -11.55 9.84 -33.39
CA ALA A 476 -12.39 10.27 -34.52
C ALA A 476 -11.61 11.01 -35.63
N GLN A 477 -10.50 11.68 -35.29
CA GLN A 477 -9.59 12.29 -36.26
C GLN A 477 -8.70 11.19 -36.85
N PHE A 478 -8.96 10.80 -38.10
CA PHE A 478 -8.29 9.66 -38.76
C PHE A 478 -7.91 9.95 -40.22
N GLU A 479 -6.62 9.85 -40.51
CA GLU A 479 -6.00 10.01 -41.83
C GLU A 479 -5.43 8.66 -42.31
N CYS A 480 -5.69 8.30 -43.57
CA CYS A 480 -5.04 7.16 -44.23
C CYS A 480 -4.24 7.68 -45.43
N GLU A 481 -2.93 7.49 -45.39
CA GLU A 481 -1.99 7.88 -46.44
C GLU A 481 -1.58 6.66 -47.27
N ALA A 482 -1.46 6.82 -48.58
CA ALA A 482 -1.05 5.76 -49.50
C ALA A 482 0.40 5.99 -49.95
N ARG A 483 1.31 5.06 -49.64
CA ARG A 483 2.74 5.15 -50.03
C ARG A 483 3.08 4.03 -51.03
N PRO A 484 3.69 4.32 -52.19
CA PRO A 484 4.09 3.28 -53.14
C PRO A 484 5.01 2.23 -52.50
N ALA A 485 4.74 0.95 -52.77
CA ALA A 485 5.54 -0.16 -52.28
C ALA A 485 6.87 -0.24 -53.04
N ALA A 486 7.99 -0.19 -52.30
CA ALA A 486 9.34 -0.29 -52.88
C ALA A 486 9.69 -1.71 -53.41
N SER A 487 8.77 -2.68 -53.32
CA SER A 487 8.94 -4.05 -53.83
C SER A 487 7.58 -4.74 -53.98
N PRO A 488 7.37 -5.60 -55.00
CA PRO A 488 6.08 -6.23 -55.31
C PRO A 488 5.61 -7.32 -54.32
N GLY A 489 6.31 -7.49 -53.19
CA GLY A 489 5.90 -8.39 -52.09
C GLY A 489 5.17 -7.69 -50.94
N GLY A 490 4.93 -6.37 -51.02
CA GLY A 490 4.20 -5.61 -50.00
C GLY A 490 2.71 -5.99 -49.97
N ALA A 491 2.13 -6.12 -48.77
CA ALA A 491 0.69 -6.32 -48.61
C ALA A 491 -0.07 -5.02 -48.96
N ILE A 492 -0.39 -4.84 -50.25
CA ILE A 492 -1.09 -3.66 -50.77
C ILE A 492 -2.43 -3.45 -50.07
N GLY A 493 -2.76 -2.19 -49.80
CA GLY A 493 -3.94 -1.78 -49.04
C GLY A 493 -3.85 -2.01 -47.53
N ARG A 494 -2.76 -2.60 -47.00
CA ARG A 494 -2.58 -2.86 -45.56
C ARG A 494 -1.69 -1.83 -44.88
N VAL A 495 -2.10 -1.44 -43.67
CA VAL A 495 -1.40 -0.50 -42.79
C VAL A 495 -0.10 -1.12 -42.31
N PHE A 496 1.02 -0.50 -42.66
CA PHE A 496 2.35 -0.93 -42.21
C PHE A 496 2.98 0.07 -41.21
N GLU A 497 2.49 1.31 -41.15
CA GLU A 497 2.99 2.39 -40.29
C GLU A 497 1.80 3.11 -39.64
N GLN A 498 1.93 3.48 -38.36
CA GLN A 498 0.86 4.07 -37.55
C GLN A 498 1.42 5.08 -36.55
N THR A 499 0.84 6.28 -36.55
CA THR A 499 1.12 7.36 -35.59
C THR A 499 -0.18 7.86 -34.95
N PRO A 500 -0.31 7.92 -33.62
CA PRO A 500 0.65 7.46 -32.62
C PRO A 500 0.81 5.94 -32.60
N VAL A 501 1.93 5.46 -32.06
CA VAL A 501 2.20 4.02 -31.93
C VAL A 501 1.26 3.38 -30.91
N ALA A 502 0.71 2.22 -31.28
CA ALA A 502 -0.23 1.46 -30.47
C ALA A 502 0.39 0.97 -29.14
N GLY A 503 -0.44 0.84 -28.10
CA GLY A 503 -0.01 0.30 -26.80
C GLY A 503 0.77 1.26 -25.90
N GLY A 504 0.92 2.53 -26.30
CA GLY A 504 1.38 3.59 -25.40
C GLY A 504 0.43 3.83 -24.23
N ALA A 505 0.85 4.67 -23.29
CA ALA A 505 0.00 5.14 -22.20
C ALA A 505 -1.28 5.78 -22.75
N ALA A 506 -2.40 5.66 -22.01
CA ALA A 506 -3.63 6.31 -22.40
C ALA A 506 -3.49 7.85 -22.35
N VAL A 507 -4.22 8.55 -23.21
CA VAL A 507 -4.17 10.01 -23.35
C VAL A 507 -5.47 10.67 -22.90
N PRO A 508 -5.42 11.85 -22.25
CA PRO A 508 -6.62 12.52 -21.72
C PRO A 508 -7.53 13.11 -22.81
N ALA A 509 -7.01 13.28 -24.04
CA ALA A 509 -7.75 13.70 -25.22
C ALA A 509 -7.35 12.82 -26.43
N PRO A 510 -8.25 12.55 -27.38
CA PRO A 510 -7.94 11.78 -28.57
C PRO A 510 -6.93 12.51 -29.46
N ALA A 511 -5.76 11.93 -29.64
CA ALA A 511 -4.79 12.39 -30.64
C ALA A 511 -5.25 12.03 -32.07
N PRO A 512 -4.96 12.86 -33.08
CA PRO A 512 -5.17 12.52 -34.49
C PRO A 512 -4.37 11.26 -34.84
N THR A 513 -5.02 10.32 -35.50
CA THR A 513 -4.42 9.04 -35.89
C THR A 513 -4.15 9.04 -37.39
N ARG A 514 -2.87 8.97 -37.76
CA ARG A 514 -2.43 8.72 -39.14
C ARG A 514 -1.98 7.29 -39.28
N VAL A 515 -2.41 6.63 -40.36
CA VAL A 515 -1.86 5.35 -40.80
C VAL A 515 -1.34 5.48 -42.23
N VAL A 516 -0.32 4.71 -42.57
CA VAL A 516 0.18 4.61 -43.95
C VAL A 516 -0.01 3.18 -44.44
N VAL A 517 -0.64 3.04 -45.61
CA VAL A 517 -0.86 1.78 -46.33
C VAL A 517 0.06 1.68 -47.54
N TRP A 518 0.50 0.46 -47.87
CA TRP A 518 1.21 0.24 -49.12
C TRP A 518 0.25 0.37 -50.31
N ALA A 519 0.62 1.15 -51.31
CA ALA A 519 -0.04 1.22 -52.60
C ALA A 519 0.83 0.56 -53.68
N ALA A 520 0.24 0.15 -54.80
CA ALA A 520 1.02 -0.13 -56.00
C ALA A 520 1.74 1.14 -56.47
N GLU A 521 2.89 1.00 -57.13
CA GLU A 521 3.42 2.09 -57.96
C GLU A 521 2.52 2.20 -59.19
N THR A 522 1.99 3.39 -59.49
CA THR A 522 1.17 3.63 -60.69
C THR A 522 1.96 4.33 -61.78
N VAL A 523 1.78 3.90 -63.02
CA VAL A 523 2.45 4.42 -64.22
C VAL A 523 1.44 4.74 -65.32
N THR A 524 1.80 5.67 -66.21
CA THR A 524 0.96 6.05 -67.35
C THR A 524 1.27 5.19 -68.56
N VAL A 525 0.26 4.61 -69.18
CA VAL A 525 0.39 3.81 -70.40
C VAL A 525 0.81 4.71 -71.59
N PRO A 526 1.95 4.46 -72.25
CA PRO A 526 2.41 5.27 -73.38
C PRO A 526 1.53 5.06 -74.62
N ASP A 527 1.58 6.01 -75.56
CA ASP A 527 1.01 5.80 -76.90
C ASP A 527 2.04 5.11 -77.80
N VAL A 528 1.72 3.88 -78.19
CA VAL A 528 2.54 3.04 -79.06
C VAL A 528 1.81 2.63 -80.34
N ARG A 529 0.63 3.19 -80.61
CA ARG A 529 -0.09 3.01 -81.87
C ARG A 529 0.71 3.58 -83.03
N GLU A 530 0.59 2.94 -84.20
CA GLU A 530 1.32 3.26 -85.43
C GLU A 530 2.86 3.30 -85.25
N ARG A 531 3.39 2.59 -84.24
CA ARG A 531 4.83 2.29 -84.10
C ARG A 531 5.16 0.87 -84.55
N PRO A 532 6.39 0.62 -85.05
CA PRO A 532 6.96 -0.71 -85.16
C PRO A 532 6.84 -1.48 -83.83
N LEU A 533 6.59 -2.78 -83.89
CA LEU A 533 6.30 -3.56 -82.69
C LEU A 533 7.50 -3.65 -81.71
N ASP A 534 8.72 -3.69 -82.22
CA ASP A 534 9.95 -3.68 -81.42
C ASP A 534 10.12 -2.37 -80.65
N GLU A 535 9.91 -1.22 -81.30
CA GLU A 535 9.82 0.08 -80.62
C GLU A 535 8.69 0.12 -79.58
N ALA A 536 7.52 -0.44 -79.92
CA ALA A 536 6.35 -0.44 -79.04
C ALA A 536 6.58 -1.27 -77.77
N ILE A 537 7.20 -2.45 -77.89
CA ILE A 537 7.59 -3.29 -76.74
C ILE A 537 8.58 -2.52 -75.86
N GLY A 538 9.65 -1.96 -76.44
CA GLY A 538 10.65 -1.19 -75.70
C GLY A 538 10.07 0.03 -74.98
N ALA A 539 9.10 0.73 -75.59
CA ALA A 539 8.41 1.87 -74.99
C ALA A 539 7.48 1.45 -73.83
N VAL A 540 6.79 0.31 -73.92
CA VAL A 540 5.95 -0.24 -72.85
C VAL A 540 6.82 -0.72 -71.68
N GLU A 541 7.91 -1.45 -71.95
CA GLU A 541 8.82 -1.95 -70.91
C GLU A 541 9.56 -0.80 -70.19
N ALA A 542 9.97 0.25 -70.93
CA ALA A 542 10.53 1.47 -70.35
C ALA A 542 9.56 2.22 -69.41
N ALA A 543 8.24 2.07 -69.63
CA ALA A 543 7.20 2.59 -68.75
C ALA A 543 6.90 1.68 -67.53
N LYS A 544 7.73 0.66 -67.27
CA LYS A 544 7.53 -0.40 -66.26
C LYS A 544 6.26 -1.24 -66.49
N LEU A 545 5.85 -1.44 -67.73
CA LEU A 545 4.67 -2.23 -68.10
C LEU A 545 5.08 -3.50 -68.85
N VAL A 546 4.19 -4.49 -68.90
CA VAL A 546 4.43 -5.77 -69.59
C VAL A 546 3.77 -5.73 -70.97
N ALA A 547 4.57 -5.72 -72.03
CA ALA A 547 4.05 -5.80 -73.39
C ALA A 547 3.44 -7.19 -73.67
N GLN A 548 2.20 -7.23 -74.17
CA GLN A 548 1.51 -8.45 -74.59
C GLN A 548 1.08 -8.34 -76.05
N PRO A 549 2.01 -8.52 -77.01
CA PRO A 549 1.67 -8.57 -78.42
C PRO A 549 0.84 -9.79 -78.78
N ASP A 550 0.01 -9.64 -79.82
CA ASP A 550 -0.63 -10.77 -80.47
C ASP A 550 0.39 -11.75 -81.10
N GLN A 551 -0.10 -12.93 -81.47
CA GLN A 551 0.70 -14.05 -81.97
C GLN A 551 0.96 -14.03 -83.49
N ARG A 552 0.69 -12.91 -84.19
CA ARG A 552 1.00 -12.75 -85.62
C ARG A 552 2.53 -12.83 -85.83
N GLN A 553 2.94 -13.21 -87.04
CA GLN A 553 4.33 -13.33 -87.45
C GLN A 553 4.70 -12.22 -88.45
N GLY A 554 5.97 -12.14 -88.83
CA GLY A 554 6.48 -11.12 -89.77
C GLY A 554 6.71 -9.75 -89.13
N GLU A 555 6.95 -8.74 -89.97
CA GLU A 555 7.09 -7.35 -89.53
C GLU A 555 5.70 -6.74 -89.24
N ARG A 556 5.59 -6.01 -88.13
CA ARG A 556 4.30 -5.62 -87.55
C ARG A 556 4.35 -4.20 -86.98
N ILE A 557 3.23 -3.51 -87.14
CA ILE A 557 2.96 -2.18 -86.56
C ILE A 557 1.75 -2.30 -85.62
N VAL A 558 1.76 -1.58 -84.50
CA VAL A 558 0.65 -1.63 -83.53
C VAL A 558 -0.56 -0.85 -84.08
N ALA A 559 -1.69 -1.52 -84.29
CA ALA A 559 -2.92 -0.88 -84.76
C ALA A 559 -3.81 -0.42 -83.59
N GLN A 560 -3.85 -1.21 -82.51
CA GLN A 560 -4.59 -0.89 -81.28
C GLN A 560 -3.80 -1.36 -80.05
N GLN A 561 -4.05 -0.69 -78.93
CA GLN A 561 -3.52 -1.07 -77.62
C GLN A 561 -4.65 -1.04 -76.58
N SER A 562 -4.54 -1.92 -75.58
CA SER A 562 -5.40 -1.90 -74.39
C SER A 562 -4.57 -2.24 -73.15
N PRO A 563 -4.53 -1.40 -72.10
CA PRO A 563 -5.30 -0.16 -71.93
C PRO A 563 -4.93 0.98 -72.92
N ALA A 564 -5.83 1.96 -73.01
CA ALA A 564 -5.69 3.09 -73.92
C ALA A 564 -4.52 4.03 -73.52
N PRO A 565 -3.90 4.76 -74.47
CA PRO A 565 -2.86 5.74 -74.18
C PRO A 565 -3.29 6.76 -73.12
N GLY A 566 -2.38 7.13 -72.22
CA GLY A 566 -2.66 8.10 -71.15
C GLY A 566 -3.46 7.56 -69.97
N SER A 567 -3.93 6.30 -70.01
CA SER A 567 -4.51 5.65 -68.83
C SER A 567 -3.44 5.40 -67.76
N VAL A 568 -3.86 5.41 -66.48
CA VAL A 568 -2.98 5.16 -65.33
C VAL A 568 -3.30 3.78 -64.76
N VAL A 569 -2.26 2.95 -64.61
CA VAL A 569 -2.37 1.56 -64.15
C VAL A 569 -1.21 1.19 -63.22
N ASP A 570 -1.30 0.06 -62.53
CA ASP A 570 -0.22 -0.41 -61.66
C ASP A 570 1.02 -0.84 -62.48
N ALA A 571 2.22 -0.57 -61.99
CA ALA A 571 3.48 -1.03 -62.58
C ALA A 571 3.50 -2.57 -62.65
N GLY A 572 3.96 -3.11 -63.79
CA GLY A 572 3.83 -4.53 -64.13
C GLY A 572 2.48 -4.91 -64.76
N SER A 573 1.54 -3.98 -64.92
CA SER A 573 0.30 -4.24 -65.68
C SER A 573 0.60 -4.59 -67.15
N ALA A 574 -0.23 -5.46 -67.71
CA ALA A 574 -0.16 -5.83 -69.11
C ALA A 574 -0.72 -4.74 -70.03
N VAL A 575 0.00 -4.43 -71.10
CA VAL A 575 -0.52 -3.67 -72.26
C VAL A 575 -0.61 -4.63 -73.43
N ARG A 576 -1.84 -5.02 -73.77
CA ARG A 576 -2.15 -5.81 -74.96
C ARG A 576 -1.93 -4.96 -76.20
N LEU A 577 -1.18 -5.48 -77.18
CA LEU A 577 -0.91 -4.84 -78.46
C LEU A 577 -1.50 -5.69 -79.60
N ASP A 578 -2.57 -5.18 -80.23
CA ASP A 578 -3.17 -5.78 -81.42
C ASP A 578 -2.56 -5.09 -82.66
N THR A 579 -1.91 -5.89 -83.49
CA THR A 579 -1.02 -5.44 -84.57
C THR A 579 -1.61 -5.72 -85.95
N ARG A 580 -1.05 -5.05 -86.96
CA ARG A 580 -1.26 -5.36 -88.38
C ARG A 580 0.08 -5.68 -89.04
N GLU A 581 0.08 -6.63 -89.97
CA GLU A 581 1.25 -6.95 -90.81
C GLU A 581 1.59 -5.71 -91.64
N VAL A 582 2.89 -5.41 -91.72
CA VAL A 582 3.41 -4.40 -92.65
C VAL A 582 4.39 -5.03 -93.63
N ILE A 583 4.47 -4.40 -94.79
CA ILE A 583 5.31 -4.82 -95.91
C ILE A 583 6.17 -3.63 -96.30
N GLU A 584 7.46 -3.88 -96.47
CA GLU A 584 8.40 -2.91 -97.03
C GLU A 584 8.17 -2.79 -98.54
N VAL A 585 7.88 -1.59 -99.03
CA VAL A 585 7.68 -1.32 -100.46
C VAL A 585 9.02 -1.50 -101.20
N PRO A 586 9.13 -2.44 -102.16
CA PRO A 586 10.36 -2.62 -102.94
C PRO A 586 10.69 -1.38 -103.77
N ASP A 587 11.97 -1.17 -104.06
CA ASP A 587 12.37 -0.24 -105.12
C ASP A 587 12.10 -0.86 -106.50
N VAL A 588 11.20 -0.22 -107.25
CA VAL A 588 10.86 -0.56 -108.63
C VAL A 588 11.13 0.59 -109.60
N VAL A 589 11.72 1.69 -109.16
CA VAL A 589 12.12 2.80 -110.05
C VAL A 589 13.20 2.32 -111.02
N GLY A 590 13.07 2.71 -112.30
CA GLY A 590 13.96 2.25 -113.37
C GLY A 590 13.71 0.82 -113.87
N GLN A 591 12.85 0.03 -113.21
CA GLN A 591 12.42 -1.27 -113.74
C GLN A 591 11.45 -1.06 -114.92
N ALA A 592 11.44 -2.02 -115.86
CA ALA A 592 10.36 -2.14 -116.85
C ALA A 592 9.04 -2.49 -116.14
N LEU A 593 7.91 -1.97 -116.62
CA LEU A 593 6.62 -2.04 -115.91
C LEU A 593 6.21 -3.49 -115.61
N GLY A 594 6.30 -4.41 -116.58
CA GLY A 594 6.00 -5.83 -116.33
C GLY A 594 6.86 -6.48 -115.23
N ALA A 595 8.10 -6.05 -115.05
CA ALA A 595 8.97 -6.48 -113.95
C ALA A 595 8.57 -5.81 -112.63
N ALA A 596 8.38 -4.48 -112.62
CA ALA A 596 7.94 -3.71 -111.45
C ALA A 596 6.65 -4.28 -110.83
N GLN A 597 5.63 -4.52 -111.66
CA GLN A 597 4.38 -5.12 -111.22
C GLN A 597 4.58 -6.54 -110.65
N SER A 598 5.49 -7.33 -111.22
CA SER A 598 5.80 -8.68 -110.73
C SER A 598 6.51 -8.64 -109.38
N THR A 599 7.43 -7.70 -109.19
CA THR A 599 8.10 -7.41 -107.90
C THR A 599 7.07 -7.00 -106.82
N LEU A 600 6.15 -6.09 -107.14
CA LEU A 600 5.09 -5.65 -106.23
C LEU A 600 4.13 -6.79 -105.86
N ARG A 601 3.67 -7.58 -106.85
CA ARG A 601 2.79 -8.73 -106.60
C ARG A 601 3.47 -9.82 -105.76
N GLN A 602 4.77 -10.07 -105.95
CA GLN A 602 5.55 -10.97 -105.08
C GLN A 602 5.66 -10.43 -103.65
N ALA A 603 5.78 -9.11 -103.47
CA ALA A 603 5.73 -8.47 -102.16
C ALA A 603 4.34 -8.48 -101.51
N ARG A 604 3.26 -8.89 -102.21
CA ARG A 604 1.85 -8.76 -101.78
C ARG A 604 1.41 -7.29 -101.67
N LEU A 605 1.79 -6.50 -102.67
CA LEU A 605 1.33 -5.13 -102.91
C LEU A 605 0.57 -5.06 -104.24
N ARG A 606 -0.36 -4.12 -104.36
CA ARG A 606 -1.11 -3.88 -105.60
C ARG A 606 -0.40 -2.81 -106.43
N ASP A 607 -0.16 -3.10 -107.70
CA ASP A 607 0.35 -2.10 -108.65
C ASP A 607 -0.79 -1.22 -109.20
N ALA A 608 -0.52 0.09 -109.34
CA ALA A 608 -1.42 1.06 -109.98
C ALA A 608 -0.62 1.97 -110.92
N ALA A 609 -0.32 1.49 -112.11
CA ALA A 609 0.40 2.26 -113.12
C ALA A 609 -0.49 3.32 -113.78
N ASP A 610 0.11 4.48 -114.10
CA ASP A 610 -0.55 5.59 -114.82
C ASP A 610 -1.05 5.21 -116.22
N ALA A 611 -0.44 4.20 -116.86
CA ALA A 611 -1.05 3.41 -117.93
C ALA A 611 -0.48 1.98 -117.97
N ASN A 612 -1.30 1.04 -118.46
CA ASN A 612 -1.00 -0.40 -118.56
C ASN A 612 -0.86 -0.90 -120.02
N ASP A 613 -0.71 0.02 -120.97
CA ASP A 613 -0.39 -0.29 -122.37
C ASP A 613 1.08 -0.75 -122.50
N ASP A 614 1.36 -1.69 -123.41
CA ASP A 614 2.69 -2.12 -123.82
C ASP A 614 3.72 -2.22 -122.67
N ALA A 615 3.39 -2.95 -121.59
CA ALA A 615 4.11 -2.94 -120.32
C ALA A 615 5.58 -3.42 -120.38
N GLU A 616 6.02 -4.01 -121.49
CA GLU A 616 7.42 -4.32 -121.79
C GLU A 616 8.20 -3.09 -122.28
N ASN A 617 7.51 -2.12 -122.90
CA ASN A 617 8.01 -0.86 -123.46
C ASN A 617 7.75 0.35 -122.54
N ARG A 618 7.50 0.16 -121.24
CA ARG A 618 7.35 1.24 -120.25
C ARG A 618 8.33 1.05 -119.08
N ILE A 619 8.97 2.13 -118.63
CA ILE A 619 9.85 2.15 -117.44
C ILE A 619 9.20 3.00 -116.35
N VAL A 620 9.28 2.54 -115.11
CA VAL A 620 8.84 3.29 -113.92
C VAL A 620 9.78 4.48 -113.70
N GLN A 621 9.23 5.70 -113.71
CA GLN A 621 9.94 6.94 -113.39
C GLN A 621 9.86 7.30 -111.90
N SER A 622 8.75 6.97 -111.25
CA SER A 622 8.53 7.20 -109.82
C SER A 622 7.49 6.24 -109.26
N GLN A 623 7.55 6.01 -107.95
CA GLN A 623 6.60 5.21 -107.20
C GLN A 623 6.10 5.96 -105.96
N VAL A 624 4.82 5.78 -105.61
CA VAL A 624 4.22 6.30 -104.38
C VAL A 624 3.35 5.20 -103.75
N PRO A 625 3.62 4.74 -102.51
CA PRO A 625 4.71 5.17 -101.63
C PRO A 625 6.12 4.88 -102.16
N ALA A 626 7.09 5.63 -101.63
CA ALA A 626 8.51 5.50 -102.00
C ALA A 626 9.07 4.12 -101.60
N ALA A 627 10.20 3.75 -102.21
CA ALA A 627 10.97 2.57 -101.83
C ALA A 627 11.29 2.59 -100.31
N HIS A 628 11.31 1.41 -99.70
CA HIS A 628 11.52 1.19 -98.27
C HIS A 628 10.44 1.78 -97.32
N ALA A 629 9.35 2.33 -97.85
CA ALA A 629 8.19 2.71 -97.04
C ALA A 629 7.52 1.47 -96.44
N ARG A 630 7.08 1.53 -95.18
CA ARG A 630 6.32 0.46 -94.52
C ARG A 630 4.82 0.70 -94.70
N VAL A 631 4.16 -0.18 -95.43
CA VAL A 631 2.73 -0.08 -95.77
C VAL A 631 1.97 -1.31 -95.26
N ALA A 632 0.64 -1.31 -95.27
CA ALA A 632 -0.13 -2.52 -94.96
C ALA A 632 0.02 -3.56 -96.09
N ALA A 633 -0.19 -4.85 -95.79
CA ALA A 633 -0.41 -5.85 -96.83
C ALA A 633 -1.54 -5.41 -97.79
N ASP A 634 -1.41 -5.77 -99.07
CA ASP A 634 -2.30 -5.36 -100.17
C ASP A 634 -2.42 -3.83 -100.36
N SER A 635 -1.48 -3.01 -99.86
CA SER A 635 -1.45 -1.58 -100.17
C SER A 635 -1.17 -1.33 -101.65
N GLU A 636 -1.72 -0.24 -102.17
CA GLU A 636 -1.49 0.22 -103.54
C GLU A 636 -0.16 0.99 -103.63
N VAL A 637 0.62 0.69 -104.67
CA VAL A 637 1.79 1.45 -105.09
C VAL A 637 1.52 2.02 -106.47
N GLN A 638 1.32 3.33 -106.50
CA GLN A 638 1.10 4.10 -107.72
C GLN A 638 2.42 4.26 -108.46
N LEU A 639 2.44 3.93 -109.75
CA LEU A 639 3.64 4.00 -110.59
C LEU A 639 3.42 5.03 -111.69
N SER A 640 4.25 6.08 -111.75
CA SER A 640 4.30 6.89 -112.97
C SER A 640 5.33 6.30 -113.92
N THR A 641 4.96 6.14 -115.18
CA THR A 641 5.72 5.37 -116.16
C THR A 641 5.89 6.13 -117.47
N LYS A 642 7.07 6.00 -118.08
CA LYS A 642 7.35 6.56 -119.39
C LYS A 642 7.52 5.45 -120.41
N ARG A 643 6.78 5.53 -121.51
CA ARG A 643 7.01 4.71 -122.70
C ARG A 643 8.42 4.98 -123.23
N PHE A 644 9.22 3.94 -123.35
CA PHE A 644 10.49 3.92 -124.06
C PHE A 644 10.33 2.99 -125.27
N ALA A 645 11.33 2.96 -126.14
CA ALA A 645 11.45 1.93 -127.15
C ALA A 645 12.94 1.71 -127.43
N THR A 646 13.38 0.46 -127.40
CA THR A 646 14.74 0.11 -127.81
C THR A 646 14.86 0.27 -129.31
N VAL A 647 15.69 1.21 -129.76
CA VAL A 647 16.00 1.35 -131.19
C VAL A 647 16.68 0.03 -131.63
N PRO A 648 16.17 -0.69 -132.65
CA PRO A 648 16.85 -1.88 -133.15
C PRO A 648 18.24 -1.51 -133.66
N ASP A 649 19.20 -2.43 -133.57
CA ASP A 649 20.47 -2.28 -134.29
C ASP A 649 20.20 -2.46 -135.80
N LEU A 650 20.53 -1.45 -136.59
CA LEU A 650 20.28 -1.41 -138.04
C LEU A 650 21.60 -1.42 -138.83
N VAL A 651 22.76 -1.56 -138.18
CA VAL A 651 24.05 -1.68 -138.87
C VAL A 651 24.03 -2.91 -139.78
N ASP A 652 24.67 -2.79 -140.95
CA ASP A 652 24.68 -3.81 -142.01
C ASP A 652 23.28 -4.20 -142.55
N ARG A 653 22.27 -3.33 -142.39
CA ARG A 653 21.00 -3.38 -143.13
C ARG A 653 20.95 -2.40 -144.29
N THR A 654 20.29 -2.72 -145.39
CA THR A 654 19.92 -1.70 -146.38
C THR A 654 18.85 -0.77 -145.84
N CYS A 655 18.74 0.46 -146.36
CA CYS A 655 17.66 1.39 -145.99
C CYS A 655 16.24 0.94 -146.42
N ALA A 656 16.11 -0.20 -147.12
CA ALA A 656 14.82 -0.87 -147.33
C ALA A 656 14.50 -1.85 -146.19
N GLU A 657 15.46 -2.70 -145.82
CA GLU A 657 15.33 -3.65 -144.70
C GLU A 657 15.21 -2.93 -143.36
N ALA A 658 16.02 -1.89 -143.14
CA ALA A 658 15.96 -1.08 -141.92
C ALA A 658 14.58 -0.41 -141.73
N ARG A 659 13.87 -0.07 -142.81
CA ARG A 659 12.48 0.43 -142.77
C ARG A 659 11.42 -0.65 -142.54
N ALA A 660 11.79 -1.93 -142.69
CA ALA A 660 10.93 -3.07 -142.39
C ALA A 660 11.16 -3.62 -140.97
N GLU A 661 12.38 -3.51 -140.44
CA GLU A 661 12.72 -3.90 -139.06
C GLU A 661 12.39 -2.80 -138.04
N VAL A 662 12.43 -1.52 -138.42
CA VAL A 662 11.88 -0.43 -137.61
C VAL A 662 10.37 -0.39 -137.75
N ALA A 663 9.65 -0.64 -136.64
CA ALA A 663 8.21 -0.38 -136.57
C ALA A 663 7.93 1.13 -136.79
N PRO A 664 7.26 1.53 -137.89
CA PRO A 664 7.20 2.92 -138.34
C PRO A 664 6.41 3.83 -137.39
N ASP A 665 5.43 3.27 -136.68
CA ASP A 665 4.67 3.99 -135.64
C ASP A 665 5.54 4.29 -134.40
N THR A 666 6.59 3.48 -134.18
CA THR A 666 7.46 3.55 -133.01
C THR A 666 8.69 4.42 -133.20
N PHE A 667 9.27 4.50 -134.40
CA PHE A 667 10.39 5.40 -134.71
C PHE A 667 10.31 5.99 -136.13
N GLY A 668 10.69 7.26 -136.28
CA GLY A 668 10.96 7.85 -137.59
C GLY A 668 12.38 7.54 -138.04
N LEU A 669 12.55 6.78 -139.12
CA LEU A 669 13.86 6.45 -139.70
C LEU A 669 14.19 7.37 -140.89
N ASN A 670 15.14 8.28 -140.68
CA ASN A 670 15.75 9.04 -141.78
C ASN A 670 17.01 8.33 -142.29
N CYS A 671 17.16 8.21 -143.60
CA CYS A 671 18.35 7.65 -144.25
C CYS A 671 19.04 8.73 -145.08
N THR A 672 20.28 9.05 -144.74
CA THR A 672 21.13 10.02 -145.44
C THR A 672 22.35 9.32 -146.02
N GLU A 673 22.56 9.42 -147.33
CA GLU A 673 23.77 8.91 -147.98
C GLU A 673 24.96 9.83 -147.66
N GLU A 674 25.96 9.32 -146.95
CA GLU A 674 27.09 10.12 -146.45
C GLU A 674 28.10 10.53 -147.55
N SER A 675 28.01 9.94 -148.75
CA SER A 675 28.82 10.38 -149.91
C SER A 675 28.16 10.06 -151.26
N SER A 676 28.27 10.98 -152.22
CA SER A 676 27.61 10.93 -153.53
C SER A 676 28.45 10.30 -154.66
N TRP A 677 29.38 9.40 -154.32
CA TRP A 677 30.32 8.81 -155.28
C TRP A 677 29.68 7.69 -156.13
N ARG A 678 28.99 8.09 -157.20
CA ARG A 678 28.54 7.29 -158.37
C ARG A 678 28.36 5.78 -158.11
N VAL A 679 27.25 5.42 -157.46
CA VAL A 679 26.79 4.04 -157.28
C VAL A 679 26.51 3.38 -158.64
N THR A 680 27.52 2.72 -159.22
CA THR A 680 27.45 2.09 -160.56
C THR A 680 28.18 0.75 -160.67
N VAL A 681 28.81 0.27 -159.59
CA VAL A 681 29.65 -0.96 -159.59
C VAL A 681 29.44 -1.85 -158.36
N PHE A 682 28.92 -1.29 -157.25
CA PHE A 682 28.65 -2.02 -156.01
C PHE A 682 27.18 -1.92 -155.63
N GLY A 683 26.70 -2.86 -154.81
CA GLY A 683 25.28 -3.11 -154.56
C GLY A 683 24.58 -2.04 -153.70
N THR A 684 23.35 -2.36 -153.29
CA THR A 684 22.49 -1.50 -152.44
C THR A 684 23.26 -0.94 -151.25
N PRO A 685 23.16 0.38 -150.93
CA PRO A 685 23.83 0.93 -149.77
C PRO A 685 23.26 0.35 -148.45
N HIS A 686 24.17 0.04 -147.52
CA HIS A 686 23.87 -0.45 -146.18
C HIS A 686 24.21 0.61 -145.12
N VAL A 687 23.56 0.55 -143.97
CA VAL A 687 23.76 1.45 -142.84
C VAL A 687 25.10 1.14 -142.16
N VAL A 688 26.05 2.08 -142.25
CA VAL A 688 27.39 1.96 -141.63
C VAL A 688 27.48 2.61 -140.25
N THR A 689 26.58 3.54 -139.92
CA THR A 689 26.46 4.16 -138.61
C THR A 689 24.99 4.42 -138.27
N GLN A 690 24.66 4.36 -136.99
CA GLN A 690 23.31 4.62 -136.48
C GLN A 690 23.42 5.53 -135.25
N GLN A 691 22.58 6.56 -135.18
CA GLN A 691 22.55 7.51 -134.07
C GLN A 691 21.10 7.79 -133.64
N PRO A 692 20.72 7.53 -132.38
CA PRO A 692 19.41 7.92 -131.86
C PRO A 692 19.29 9.46 -131.79
N GLY A 693 18.45 10.04 -132.65
CA GLY A 693 18.07 11.45 -132.56
C GLY A 693 17.04 11.71 -131.45
N PRO A 694 16.92 12.97 -130.97
CA PRO A 694 15.74 13.38 -130.20
C PRO A 694 14.46 13.24 -131.03
N ARG A 695 13.33 13.02 -130.35
CA ARG A 695 11.99 12.88 -130.94
C ARG A 695 11.10 14.04 -130.51
#